data_AF-A0A924Y3G8-F1
#
_entry.id   AF-A0A924Y3G8-F1
#
_cell.length_a   1.000
_cell.length_b   1.000
_cell.length_c   1.000
_cell.angle_alpha   90.00
_cell.angle_beta   90.00
_cell.angle_gamma   90.00
#
_symmetry.space_group_name_H-M   'P 1'
#
loop_
_entity.id
_entity.type
_entity.pdbx_description
1 polymer ?
#
loop_
_entity_poly.entity_id
_entity_poly.type
_entity_poly.pdbx_seq_one_letter_code
_entity_poly.pdbx_strand_id
1 'polypeptide(L)'
;MQRAAGWTWFLSVGVSGLAAVTAMASLAQPAKQTVGKTEPVTARAEAEDMLRTAPRPLPPALSGVGRRVTDACVTDLAGKPHTLSEFGGPKGLVVALVSSSCPVAKKIAPALGRLEADARANGFGVLYLASLATDTPAELKAAAKSAGWKATVVRDTKGTAVAALGATSTTEVFVFDAARTLAYRGAVSDQYGPTWAKDAPTTNYLADALGAVAAGTLPAIPATTAPGCLLTPSKATPAPASSVTYHNRISRIVQANCGDCHRTGGVAPFPLETYAQVIAHSAMIRTVVDAGQMPPWFAAPTKGDEGNTATHTPYANDRRMAADDKRDLLAFLAGPKPVGNPKDAPLPRTFDPEWTAGKPDAVFAFPRAYSVKAEGVLPYQNILVETNLPEDKWVRAIEVKPGAKGVVHHVLVFVQEPGKPQSRTDDRAGFFGAYVPGTAALVYPDGYAKKLPKGAVLRFQMHYTPNGTAQDDRTQIAFQWAKSAPEHEVKSVGVSSLRLNIPPGAQNHKEEAQLPVPADVKILAFMPHMHVRATACRYDLITPDGSRETLLDVPRYDFNWQLTYRRATPLPVSKGSRIEFTGWYDNSAKNPYNPDPTKTVHFGPQTYDEMLLGYIEYVAEDDTTLGRGSRLQGGLAVELIFRRLDRNDDGKVTREEAGNNWSRIQSADTNDDGGITMDEAKAKFGSQ
;
A
#
# COMPACT_ATOMS: atom_id res chain seq x y z
N MET A 1 52.47 -21.87 54.70
CA MET A 1 53.34 -20.78 55.19
C MET A 1 52.84 -19.47 54.60
N GLN A 2 52.42 -18.53 55.47
CA GLN A 2 52.24 -17.07 55.27
C GLN A 2 51.46 -16.61 54.01
N ARG A 3 50.38 -15.85 54.11
CA ARG A 3 50.36 -14.47 54.64
C ARG A 3 48.97 -14.09 55.18
N ALA A 4 48.98 -13.43 56.33
CA ALA A 4 47.83 -12.82 56.97
C ALA A 4 47.72 -11.33 56.61
N ALA A 5 46.46 -10.84 56.62
CA ALA A 5 45.94 -9.56 57.14
C ALA A 5 46.75 -8.27 56.88
N GLY A 6 46.19 -7.15 56.44
CA GLY A 6 44.88 -6.55 56.75
C GLY A 6 45.11 -5.12 57.28
N TRP A 7 44.03 -4.32 57.38
CA TRP A 7 43.88 -2.93 57.91
C TRP A 7 43.87 -1.83 56.81
N THR A 8 43.00 -0.79 56.80
CA THR A 8 42.17 -0.15 57.85
C THR A 8 41.11 0.82 57.23
N TRP A 9 39.82 0.74 57.62
CA TRP A 9 38.92 1.70 58.34
C TRP A 9 38.55 3.07 57.67
N PHE A 10 37.28 3.55 57.70
CA PHE A 10 36.54 4.12 58.87
C PHE A 10 34.98 4.21 58.73
N LEU A 11 34.32 4.13 59.91
CA LEU A 11 33.00 4.61 60.45
C LEU A 11 32.09 5.59 59.63
N SER A 12 30.79 5.82 59.87
CA SER A 12 29.67 5.25 60.67
C SER A 12 28.36 6.07 60.41
N VAL A 13 27.21 5.58 60.94
CA VAL A 13 25.90 6.25 61.21
C VAL A 13 24.88 6.28 60.06
N GLY A 14 23.60 5.91 60.19
CA GLY A 14 22.75 5.46 61.29
C GLY A 14 21.31 5.25 60.76
N VAL A 15 20.58 4.27 61.29
CA VAL A 15 19.19 3.90 60.93
C VAL A 15 18.22 4.45 61.98
N SER A 16 16.99 4.82 61.62
CA SER A 16 15.79 4.65 62.47
C SER A 16 14.48 4.93 61.73
N GLY A 17 13.49 4.03 61.87
CA GLY A 17 12.08 4.30 61.56
C GLY A 17 11.20 3.09 61.23
N LEU A 18 10.75 2.37 62.27
CA LEU A 18 9.44 1.69 62.53
C LEU A 18 8.47 1.42 61.34
N ALA A 19 7.65 0.35 61.28
CA ALA A 19 7.20 -0.66 62.23
C ALA A 19 6.50 -1.81 61.47
N ALA A 20 6.39 -2.97 62.14
CA ALA A 20 5.74 -4.20 61.69
C ALA A 20 4.20 -4.16 61.78
N VAL A 21 3.51 -5.12 61.15
CA VAL A 21 2.48 -6.03 61.76
C VAL A 21 1.84 -6.95 60.69
N THR A 22 2.17 -8.23 60.80
CA THR A 22 1.36 -9.49 60.69
C THR A 22 0.41 -9.79 59.53
N ALA A 23 0.61 -10.96 58.89
CA ALA A 23 -0.43 -11.97 58.65
C ALA A 23 0.17 -13.34 58.28
N MET A 24 -0.37 -14.43 58.86
CA MET A 24 0.04 -15.82 58.68
C MET A 24 -0.57 -16.48 57.42
N ALA A 25 0.28 -17.26 56.75
CA ALA A 25 0.09 -18.55 56.06
C ALA A 25 -1.24 -18.88 55.33
N SER A 26 -1.13 -19.24 54.03
CA SER A 26 -1.60 -20.53 53.49
C SER A 26 -1.26 -20.73 52.00
N LEU A 27 -0.59 -21.86 51.72
CA LEU A 27 -0.60 -22.71 50.52
C LEU A 27 -0.27 -22.15 49.13
N ALA A 28 0.89 -22.60 48.63
CA ALA A 28 1.36 -22.46 47.26
C ALA A 28 0.82 -23.57 46.33
N GLN A 29 0.45 -23.19 45.12
CA GLN A 29 0.56 -23.99 43.89
C GLN A 29 1.03 -23.08 42.74
N PRO A 30 1.89 -23.56 41.82
CA PRO A 30 2.56 -22.68 40.86
C PRO A 30 1.68 -22.43 39.63
N ALA A 31 1.28 -21.16 39.43
CA ALA A 31 0.71 -20.73 38.17
C ALA A 31 1.80 -20.74 37.09
N LYS A 32 1.61 -21.56 36.05
CA LYS A 32 2.40 -21.54 34.81
C LYS A 32 2.45 -20.12 34.27
N GLN A 33 3.65 -19.52 34.20
CA GLN A 33 3.89 -18.32 33.42
C GLN A 33 3.72 -18.65 31.94
N THR A 34 2.56 -18.29 31.38
CA THR A 34 2.43 -18.07 29.94
C THR A 34 3.22 -16.81 29.60
N VAL A 35 4.39 -17.00 29.00
CA VAL A 35 5.16 -15.90 28.41
C VAL A 35 4.44 -15.46 27.13
N GLY A 36 3.48 -14.56 27.28
CA GLY A 36 2.99 -13.74 26.18
C GLY A 36 4.02 -12.65 25.89
N LYS A 37 4.74 -12.78 24.78
CA LYS A 37 5.54 -11.67 24.23
C LYS A 37 4.58 -10.61 23.67
N THR A 38 4.26 -9.59 24.44
CA THR A 38 3.74 -8.33 23.91
C THR A 38 4.92 -7.48 23.46
N GLU A 39 5.13 -7.31 22.15
CA GLU A 39 5.83 -6.14 21.64
C GLU A 39 5.11 -4.87 22.12
N PRO A 40 5.80 -3.74 22.35
CA PRO A 40 5.16 -2.53 22.85
C PRO A 40 4.22 -1.98 21.78
N VAL A 41 2.92 -2.12 22.04
CA VAL A 41 1.80 -1.62 21.22
C VAL A 41 1.90 -0.11 20.92
N THR A 42 2.74 0.64 21.65
CA THR A 42 2.85 2.10 21.55
C THR A 42 3.67 2.59 20.35
N ALA A 43 4.87 2.06 20.09
CA ALA A 43 5.76 2.57 19.04
C ALA A 43 5.21 2.32 17.62
N ARG A 44 4.65 1.13 17.40
CA ARG A 44 3.99 0.78 16.14
C ARG A 44 2.74 1.62 15.90
N ALA A 45 1.93 1.83 16.94
CA ALA A 45 0.73 2.67 16.83
C ALA A 45 1.10 4.13 16.49
N GLU A 46 2.15 4.67 17.10
CA GLU A 46 2.68 5.99 16.76
C GLU A 46 3.16 6.05 15.30
N ALA A 47 3.89 5.04 14.82
CA ALA A 47 4.36 4.99 13.44
C ALA A 47 3.20 4.89 12.43
N GLU A 48 2.17 4.09 12.73
CA GLU A 48 0.95 3.98 11.92
C GLU A 48 0.15 5.29 11.91
N ASP A 49 -0.01 5.93 13.07
CA ASP A 49 -0.67 7.23 13.23
C ASP A 49 0.02 8.31 12.40
N MET A 50 1.36 8.35 12.37
CA MET A 50 2.13 9.28 11.55
C MET A 50 1.93 9.09 10.04
N LEU A 51 1.75 7.86 9.57
CA LEU A 51 1.55 7.57 8.15
C LEU A 51 0.13 7.88 7.69
N ARG A 52 -0.84 7.79 8.60
CA ARG A 52 -2.27 7.78 8.28
C ARG A 52 -2.97 9.09 8.62
N THR A 53 -2.51 9.88 9.57
CA THR A 53 -3.27 11.07 10.01
C THR A 53 -3.04 12.33 9.19
N ALA A 54 -4.09 13.16 9.11
CA ALA A 54 -4.02 14.53 8.63
C ALA A 54 -3.14 15.41 9.55
N PRO A 55 -2.67 16.60 9.09
CA PRO A 55 -1.97 17.55 9.95
C PRO A 55 -2.76 17.85 11.23
N ARG A 56 -2.10 17.73 12.39
CA ARG A 56 -2.70 18.00 13.71
C ARG A 56 -2.11 19.25 14.31
N PRO A 57 -2.92 20.11 14.97
CA PRO A 57 -2.40 21.24 15.74
C PRO A 57 -1.38 20.80 16.79
N LEU A 58 -0.30 21.56 16.93
CA LEU A 58 0.71 21.37 17.95
C LEU A 58 0.67 22.52 18.97
N PRO A 59 1.10 22.31 20.23
CA PRO A 59 1.24 23.38 21.21
C PRO A 59 2.23 24.46 20.71
N PRO A 60 1.79 25.68 20.37
CA PRO A 60 2.60 26.60 19.58
C PRO A 60 3.93 26.99 20.24
N ALA A 61 3.90 27.31 21.53
CA ALA A 61 5.09 27.70 22.29
C ALA A 61 6.12 26.58 22.45
N LEU A 62 5.66 25.31 22.54
CA LEU A 62 6.55 24.13 22.58
C LEU A 62 7.16 23.85 21.21
N SER A 63 6.43 24.17 20.15
CA SER A 63 6.90 24.09 18.77
C SER A 63 7.75 25.31 18.36
N GLY A 64 7.98 26.27 19.25
CA GLY A 64 8.88 27.40 19.02
C GLY A 64 8.23 28.64 18.40
N VAL A 65 6.90 28.67 18.22
CA VAL A 65 6.18 29.89 17.82
C VAL A 65 6.43 30.98 18.87
N GLY A 66 6.68 32.20 18.41
CA GLY A 66 7.08 33.34 19.23
C GLY A 66 8.58 33.40 19.55
N ARG A 67 9.38 32.41 19.13
CA ARG A 67 10.84 32.45 19.31
C ARG A 67 11.51 33.07 18.09
N ARG A 68 12.54 33.87 18.34
CA ARG A 68 13.46 34.33 17.30
C ARG A 68 14.40 33.18 16.90
N VAL A 69 14.46 32.87 15.61
CA VAL A 69 15.37 31.83 15.09
C VAL A 69 16.74 32.43 14.79
N THR A 70 17.80 31.73 15.20
CA THR A 70 19.19 32.10 14.91
C THR A 70 19.43 32.05 13.41
N ASP A 71 20.22 32.99 12.90
CA ASP A 71 20.58 32.98 11.48
C ASP A 71 21.43 31.75 11.17
N ALA A 72 20.92 30.87 10.30
CA ALA A 72 21.59 29.64 9.93
C ALA A 72 22.22 29.76 8.55
N CYS A 73 23.40 29.15 8.37
CA CYS A 73 24.06 29.08 7.08
C CYS A 73 23.41 28.03 6.19
N VAL A 74 23.23 28.38 4.92
CA VAL A 74 22.73 27.51 3.85
C VAL A 74 23.60 27.70 2.61
N THR A 75 23.52 26.80 1.65
CA THR A 75 24.30 26.88 0.41
C THR A 75 23.36 26.85 -0.80
N ASP A 76 23.48 27.81 -1.71
CA ASP A 76 22.68 27.80 -2.93
C ASP A 76 23.06 26.65 -3.88
N LEU A 77 22.30 26.48 -4.97
CA LEU A 77 22.58 25.44 -5.96
C LEU A 77 23.83 25.70 -6.83
N ALA A 78 24.52 26.83 -6.63
CA ALA A 78 25.81 27.15 -7.23
C ALA A 78 26.99 26.93 -6.26
N GLY A 79 26.73 26.55 -5.00
CA GLY A 79 27.75 26.32 -3.99
C GLY A 79 28.12 27.56 -3.16
N LYS A 80 27.41 28.68 -3.33
CA LYS A 80 27.65 29.92 -2.59
C LYS A 80 27.00 29.84 -1.20
N PRO A 81 27.72 30.17 -0.12
CA PRO A 81 27.13 30.25 1.21
C PRO A 81 26.25 31.50 1.35
N HIS A 82 25.15 31.36 2.08
CA HIS A 82 24.19 32.40 2.44
C HIS A 82 23.72 32.21 3.88
N THR A 83 23.10 33.22 4.48
CA THR A 83 22.30 33.06 5.71
C THR A 83 20.80 33.20 5.43
N LEU A 84 19.96 32.66 6.32
CA LEU A 84 18.49 32.73 6.17
C LEU A 84 18.00 34.19 6.09
N SER A 85 18.59 35.10 6.85
CA SER A 85 18.14 36.49 6.91
C SER A 85 18.34 37.28 5.61
N GLU A 86 19.27 36.87 4.75
CA GLU A 86 19.50 37.47 3.43
C GLU A 86 18.28 37.36 2.51
N PHE A 87 17.39 36.40 2.76
CA PHE A 87 16.21 36.14 1.95
C PHE A 87 14.94 36.81 2.48
N GLY A 88 15.01 37.55 3.60
CA GLY A 88 13.85 38.19 4.21
C GLY A 88 13.28 39.34 3.38
N GLY A 89 11.96 39.42 3.30
CA GLY A 89 11.22 40.57 2.76
C GLY A 89 10.78 41.54 3.86
N PRO A 90 10.15 42.68 3.50
CA PRO A 90 9.71 43.70 4.45
C PRO A 90 8.68 43.20 5.49
N LYS A 91 7.94 42.13 5.20
CA LYS A 91 6.99 41.50 6.14
C LYS A 91 7.54 40.25 6.82
N GLY A 92 8.71 39.75 6.37
CA GLY A 92 9.36 38.59 6.94
C GLY A 92 9.79 37.56 5.89
N LEU A 93 9.91 36.30 6.30
CA LEU A 93 10.49 35.22 5.49
C LEU A 93 9.63 33.96 5.58
N VAL A 94 9.38 33.32 4.44
CA VAL A 94 8.87 31.95 4.35
C VAL A 94 10.02 31.02 4.02
N VAL A 95 10.28 30.04 4.87
CA VAL A 95 11.19 28.92 4.58
C VAL A 95 10.36 27.67 4.38
N ALA A 96 10.32 27.16 3.15
CA ALA A 96 9.60 25.93 2.81
C ALA A 96 10.58 24.79 2.59
N LEU A 97 10.46 23.71 3.37
CA LEU A 97 11.26 22.52 3.11
C LEU A 97 10.77 21.81 1.86
N VAL A 98 11.72 21.33 1.07
CA VAL A 98 11.47 20.64 -0.20
C VAL A 98 12.42 19.45 -0.34
N SER A 99 12.08 18.53 -1.24
CA SER A 99 12.96 17.42 -1.59
C SER A 99 12.67 16.92 -3.00
N SER A 100 13.71 16.51 -3.73
CA SER A 100 13.60 15.87 -5.05
C SER A 100 13.29 14.38 -4.96
N SER A 101 13.28 13.80 -3.75
CA SER A 101 13.07 12.38 -3.51
C SER A 101 11.84 12.06 -2.66
N CYS A 102 11.38 12.98 -1.79
CA CYS A 102 10.15 12.80 -1.01
C CYS A 102 8.88 12.84 -1.91
N PRO A 103 8.05 11.78 -1.94
CA PRO A 103 6.82 11.76 -2.74
C PRO A 103 5.82 12.84 -2.35
N VAL A 104 5.69 13.14 -1.06
CA VAL A 104 4.72 14.15 -0.58
C VAL A 104 5.20 15.56 -0.91
N ALA A 105 6.51 15.83 -0.76
CA ALA A 105 7.09 17.12 -1.16
C ALA A 105 6.89 17.40 -2.66
N LYS A 106 7.03 16.38 -3.52
CA LYS A 106 6.73 16.50 -4.96
C LYS A 106 5.28 16.89 -5.23
N LYS A 107 4.32 16.24 -4.56
CA LYS A 107 2.88 16.58 -4.68
C LYS A 107 2.58 18.00 -4.22
N ILE A 108 3.25 18.48 -3.17
CA ILE A 108 3.07 19.84 -2.61
C ILE A 108 3.76 20.92 -3.47
N ALA A 109 4.78 20.56 -4.25
CA ALA A 109 5.64 21.51 -4.96
C ALA A 109 4.89 22.55 -5.82
N PRO A 110 3.89 22.19 -6.65
CA PRO A 110 3.16 23.18 -7.44
C PRO A 110 2.34 24.16 -6.59
N ALA A 111 1.75 23.69 -5.47
CA ALA A 111 1.02 24.55 -4.53
C ALA A 111 1.95 25.59 -3.90
N LEU A 112 3.18 25.20 -3.56
CA LEU A 112 4.20 26.14 -3.08
C LEU A 112 4.57 27.20 -4.14
N GLY A 113 4.59 26.85 -5.43
CA GLY A 113 4.85 27.80 -6.51
C GLY A 113 3.76 28.86 -6.65
N ARG A 114 2.48 28.46 -6.48
CA ARG A 114 1.36 29.41 -6.42
C ARG A 114 1.45 30.33 -5.20
N LEU A 115 1.67 29.74 -4.02
CA LEU A 115 1.78 30.50 -2.77
C LEU A 115 3.01 31.40 -2.71
N GLU A 116 4.08 31.11 -3.47
CA GLU A 116 5.24 32.00 -3.58
C GLU A 116 4.83 33.36 -4.14
N ALA A 117 4.02 33.38 -5.20
CA ALA A 117 3.56 34.61 -5.83
C ALA A 117 2.76 35.46 -4.82
N ASP A 118 1.84 34.82 -4.09
CA ASP A 118 1.02 35.46 -3.07
C ASP A 118 1.86 35.98 -1.89
N ALA A 119 2.79 35.17 -1.38
CA ALA A 119 3.69 35.56 -0.30
C ALA A 119 4.53 36.78 -0.68
N ARG A 120 5.10 36.79 -1.88
CA ARG A 120 5.92 37.91 -2.38
C ARG A 120 5.11 39.17 -2.61
N ALA A 121 3.89 39.04 -3.15
CA ALA A 121 2.98 40.17 -3.30
C ALA A 121 2.61 40.80 -1.95
N ASN A 122 2.57 40.00 -0.88
CA ASN A 122 2.34 40.45 0.50
C ASN A 122 3.63 40.85 1.25
N GLY A 123 4.75 41.02 0.55
CA GLY A 123 5.99 41.54 1.13
C GLY A 123 6.83 40.52 1.89
N PHE A 124 6.57 39.22 1.77
CA PHE A 124 7.43 38.19 2.30
C PHE A 124 8.55 37.84 1.31
N GLY A 125 9.73 37.56 1.87
CA GLY A 125 10.74 36.79 1.17
C GLY A 125 10.38 35.30 1.20
N VAL A 126 10.84 34.53 0.22
CA VAL A 126 10.61 33.08 0.15
C VAL A 126 11.92 32.37 -0.12
N LEU A 127 12.13 31.23 0.54
CA LEU A 127 13.31 30.37 0.42
C LEU A 127 12.88 28.90 0.42
N TYR A 128 13.38 28.12 -0.53
CA TYR A 128 13.18 26.67 -0.56
C TYR A 128 14.40 25.96 0.01
N LEU A 129 14.22 25.13 1.04
CA LEU A 129 15.29 24.47 1.78
C LEU A 129 15.27 22.95 1.56
N ALA A 130 16.26 22.41 0.87
CA ALA A 130 16.46 20.97 0.72
C ALA A 130 17.50 20.45 1.71
N SER A 131 17.16 19.41 2.48
CA SER A 131 18.03 18.90 3.56
C SER A 131 18.49 17.47 3.38
N LEU A 132 17.91 16.70 2.46
CA LEU A 132 18.38 15.35 2.22
C LEU A 132 19.68 15.39 1.40
N ALA A 133 20.70 14.67 1.86
CA ALA A 133 21.99 14.60 1.16
C ALA A 133 21.85 14.04 -0.26
N THR A 134 20.82 13.22 -0.50
CA THR A 134 20.47 12.65 -1.80
C THR A 134 19.82 13.64 -2.76
N ASP A 135 19.31 14.79 -2.29
CA ASP A 135 18.75 15.81 -3.18
C ASP A 135 19.89 16.54 -3.91
N THR A 136 20.06 16.25 -5.20
CA THR A 136 21.15 16.83 -6.01
C THR A 136 20.79 18.22 -6.54
N PRO A 137 21.79 19.11 -6.80
CA PRO A 137 21.50 20.42 -7.38
C PRO A 137 20.77 20.36 -8.74
N ALA A 138 21.06 19.35 -9.56
CA ALA A 138 20.41 19.17 -10.86
C ALA A 138 18.93 18.82 -10.71
N GLU A 139 18.60 17.87 -9.85
CA GLU A 139 17.22 17.47 -9.58
C GLU A 139 16.42 18.61 -8.93
N LEU A 140 17.02 19.36 -8.00
CA LEU A 140 16.38 20.51 -7.37
C LEU A 140 16.11 21.65 -8.36
N LYS A 141 17.02 21.90 -9.32
CA LYS A 141 16.77 22.86 -10.42
C LYS A 141 15.60 22.40 -11.31
N ALA A 142 15.55 21.11 -11.62
CA ALA A 142 14.46 20.53 -12.41
C ALA A 142 13.12 20.65 -11.66
N ALA A 143 13.09 20.33 -10.37
CA ALA A 143 11.92 20.47 -9.51
C ALA A 143 11.44 21.94 -9.46
N ALA A 144 12.36 22.89 -9.23
CA ALA A 144 12.05 24.32 -9.20
C ALA A 144 11.43 24.81 -10.50
N LYS A 145 12.01 24.44 -11.64
CA LYS A 145 11.47 24.77 -12.96
C LYS A 145 10.08 24.18 -13.16
N SER A 146 9.89 22.91 -12.83
CA SER A 146 8.62 22.20 -13.03
C SER A 146 7.50 22.73 -12.14
N ALA A 147 7.83 23.12 -10.91
CA ALA A 147 6.88 23.65 -9.94
C ALA A 147 6.64 25.16 -10.08
N GLY A 148 7.36 25.83 -10.98
CA GLY A 148 7.22 27.27 -11.23
C GLY A 148 7.89 28.17 -10.19
N TRP A 149 8.73 27.62 -9.31
CA TRP A 149 9.44 28.35 -8.27
C TRP A 149 10.35 29.44 -8.86
N LYS A 150 10.27 30.65 -8.32
CA LYS A 150 11.13 31.79 -8.64
C LYS A 150 12.06 32.17 -7.50
N ALA A 151 11.75 31.73 -6.28
CA ALA A 151 12.58 31.93 -5.11
C ALA A 151 13.83 31.04 -5.15
N THR A 152 14.84 31.46 -4.39
CA THR A 152 16.11 30.73 -4.29
C THR A 152 15.88 29.35 -3.66
N VAL A 153 16.52 28.34 -4.23
CA VAL A 153 16.61 27.01 -3.63
C VAL A 153 17.99 26.85 -3.02
N VAL A 154 18.03 26.42 -1.77
CA VAL A 154 19.26 26.18 -1.01
C VAL A 154 19.28 24.76 -0.45
N ARG A 155 20.49 24.30 -0.13
CA ARG A 155 20.76 23.01 0.46
C ARG A 155 21.35 23.17 1.86
N ASP A 156 20.94 22.30 2.76
CA ASP A 156 21.48 22.15 4.10
C ASP A 156 22.03 20.74 4.30
N THR A 157 23.17 20.46 3.66
CA THR A 157 23.81 19.14 3.70
C THR A 157 24.41 18.79 5.07
N LYS A 158 24.60 19.81 5.94
CA LYS A 158 25.13 19.63 7.31
C LYS A 158 24.02 19.54 8.36
N GLY A 159 22.76 19.79 7.99
CA GLY A 159 21.62 19.78 8.90
C GLY A 159 21.58 20.97 9.89
N THR A 160 22.39 22.01 9.67
CA THR A 160 22.49 23.16 10.59
C THR A 160 21.25 24.04 10.55
N ALA A 161 20.67 24.26 9.36
CA ALA A 161 19.44 25.03 9.21
C ALA A 161 18.23 24.24 9.70
N VAL A 162 18.14 22.94 9.37
CA VAL A 162 17.10 22.04 9.90
C VAL A 162 17.14 22.00 11.43
N ALA A 163 18.33 21.91 12.03
CA ALA A 163 18.47 21.94 13.49
C ALA A 163 18.05 23.28 14.09
N ALA A 164 18.43 24.42 13.47
CA ALA A 164 18.03 25.75 13.93
C ALA A 164 16.51 25.97 13.86
N LEU A 165 15.86 25.43 12.82
CA LEU A 165 14.41 25.48 12.65
C LEU A 165 13.66 24.47 13.53
N GLY A 166 14.36 23.44 14.01
CA GLY A 166 13.73 22.29 14.65
C GLY A 166 12.80 21.53 13.69
N ALA A 167 13.15 21.50 12.41
CA ALA A 167 12.33 20.89 11.36
C ALA A 167 12.37 19.36 11.45
N THR A 168 11.22 18.74 11.23
CA THR A 168 11.02 17.29 11.44
C THR A 168 10.61 16.55 10.17
N SER A 169 10.21 17.29 9.14
CA SER A 169 9.66 16.74 7.90
C SER A 169 10.13 17.56 6.69
N THR A 170 10.37 16.88 5.58
CA THR A 170 10.73 17.45 4.27
C THR A 170 9.63 18.32 3.62
N THR A 171 8.48 18.49 4.27
CA THR A 171 7.33 19.26 3.78
C THR A 171 6.91 20.38 4.74
N GLU A 172 7.67 20.56 5.82
CA GLU A 172 7.38 21.58 6.82
C GLU A 172 7.67 22.97 6.26
N VAL A 173 6.80 23.93 6.53
CA VAL A 173 6.99 25.33 6.18
C VAL A 173 7.06 26.18 7.44
N PHE A 174 7.86 27.25 7.39
CA PHE A 174 8.08 28.17 8.50
C PHE A 174 7.82 29.59 8.01
N VAL A 175 6.96 30.34 8.69
CA VAL A 175 6.72 31.77 8.42
C VAL A 175 7.27 32.58 9.57
N PHE A 176 8.20 33.46 9.24
CA PHE A 176 8.81 34.42 10.14
C PHE A 176 8.28 35.81 9.88
N ASP A 177 8.13 36.62 10.93
CA ASP A 177 7.96 38.06 10.80
C ASP A 177 9.29 38.76 10.41
N ALA A 178 9.25 40.07 10.20
CA ALA A 178 10.42 40.89 9.88
C ALA A 178 11.51 40.88 10.99
N ALA A 179 11.16 40.54 12.22
CA ALA A 179 12.09 40.42 13.35
C ALA A 179 12.72 39.01 13.45
N ARG A 180 12.38 38.09 12.53
CA ARG A 180 12.71 36.65 12.54
C ARG A 180 12.07 35.89 13.70
N THR A 181 10.95 36.37 14.20
CA THR A 181 10.11 35.63 15.14
C THR A 181 9.27 34.62 14.36
N LEU A 182 9.29 33.36 14.78
CA LEU A 182 8.47 32.32 14.18
C LEU A 182 6.99 32.57 14.47
N ALA A 183 6.19 32.82 13.43
CA ALA A 183 4.75 33.05 13.53
C ALA A 183 3.93 31.80 13.15
N TYR A 184 4.44 30.98 12.22
CA TYR A 184 3.82 29.73 11.82
C TYR A 184 4.85 28.64 11.53
N ARG A 185 4.55 27.40 11.93
CA ARG A 185 5.23 26.21 11.40
C ARG A 185 4.26 25.05 11.15
N GLY A 186 4.47 24.29 10.10
CA GLY A 186 3.68 23.08 9.88
C GLY A 186 3.45 22.72 8.43
N ALA A 187 2.28 22.17 8.13
CA ALA A 187 1.89 21.73 6.81
C ALA A 187 1.51 22.90 5.88
N VAL A 188 1.63 22.71 4.57
CA VAL A 188 1.06 23.68 3.61
C VAL A 188 -0.46 23.67 3.67
N SER A 189 -1.05 22.47 3.67
CA SER A 189 -2.49 22.21 3.72
C SER A 189 -2.74 20.79 4.25
N ASP A 190 -4.00 20.40 4.41
CA ASP A 190 -4.42 19.05 4.77
C ASP A 190 -4.70 18.14 3.56
N GLN A 191 -4.19 18.49 2.37
CA GLN A 191 -4.53 17.79 1.13
C GLN A 191 -3.77 16.48 0.93
N TYR A 192 -2.50 16.39 1.35
CA TYR A 192 -1.62 15.27 1.01
C TYR A 192 -1.01 14.62 2.24
N GLY A 193 -0.93 13.30 2.23
CA GLY A 193 -0.23 12.47 3.21
C GLY A 193 0.76 11.49 2.56
N PRO A 194 1.54 10.75 3.37
CA PRO A 194 2.43 9.70 2.87
C PRO A 194 1.69 8.58 2.12
N THR A 195 0.50 8.20 2.58
CA THR A 195 -0.29 7.10 2.02
C THR A 195 -1.66 7.54 1.46
N TRP A 196 -2.02 8.82 1.61
CA TRP A 196 -3.34 9.34 1.24
C TRP A 196 -3.25 10.69 0.53
N ALA A 197 -4.31 11.05 -0.19
CA ALA A 197 -4.47 12.34 -0.84
C ALA A 197 -5.95 12.69 -0.96
N LYS A 198 -6.28 13.99 -0.86
CA LYS A 198 -7.61 14.55 -1.07
C LYS A 198 -7.65 15.31 -2.40
N ASP A 199 -8.83 15.34 -3.01
CA ASP A 199 -9.08 16.09 -4.25
C ASP A 199 -8.76 17.58 -4.09
N ALA A 200 -9.12 18.15 -2.94
CA ALA A 200 -8.86 19.52 -2.55
C ALA A 200 -8.55 19.62 -1.04
N PRO A 201 -7.78 20.64 -0.60
CA PRO A 201 -7.60 20.91 0.81
C PRO A 201 -8.92 21.37 1.45
N THR A 202 -9.20 20.92 2.67
CA THR A 202 -10.25 21.50 3.51
C THR A 202 -9.71 22.63 4.38
N THR A 203 -8.40 22.65 4.64
CA THR A 203 -7.70 23.70 5.39
C THR A 203 -6.40 24.10 4.69
N ASN A 204 -6.15 25.40 4.54
CA ASN A 204 -4.97 25.96 3.86
C ASN A 204 -4.05 26.69 4.86
N TYR A 205 -3.38 25.93 5.74
CA TYR A 205 -2.63 26.48 6.87
C TYR A 205 -1.60 27.56 6.49
N LEU A 206 -0.82 27.36 5.42
CA LEU A 206 0.20 28.33 5.01
C LEU A 206 -0.44 29.63 4.49
N ALA A 207 -1.49 29.54 3.67
CA ALA A 207 -2.19 30.72 3.16
C ALA A 207 -2.81 31.53 4.30
N ASP A 208 -3.48 30.85 5.24
CA ASP A 208 -4.08 31.47 6.42
C ASP A 208 -3.02 32.16 7.30
N ALA A 209 -1.85 31.52 7.47
CA ALA A 209 -0.74 32.08 8.22
C ALA A 209 -0.13 33.32 7.56
N LEU A 210 0.06 33.31 6.24
CA LEU A 210 0.57 34.47 5.48
C LEU A 210 -0.38 35.65 5.60
N GLY A 211 -1.70 35.42 5.48
CA GLY A 211 -2.72 36.44 5.64
C GLY A 211 -2.70 37.08 7.03
N ALA A 212 -2.64 36.26 8.09
CA ALA A 212 -2.57 36.75 9.47
C ALA A 212 -1.31 37.58 9.72
N VAL A 213 -0.13 37.07 9.34
CA VAL A 213 1.14 37.77 9.58
C VAL A 213 1.23 39.06 8.76
N ALA A 214 0.74 39.08 7.51
CA ALA A 214 0.68 40.30 6.70
C ALA A 214 -0.16 41.41 7.37
N ALA A 215 -1.25 41.00 8.02
CA ALA A 215 -2.15 41.85 8.80
C ALA A 215 -1.65 42.19 10.22
N GLY A 216 -0.48 41.66 10.63
CA GLY A 216 0.09 41.89 11.95
C GLY A 216 -0.61 41.13 13.08
N THR A 217 -1.35 40.06 12.76
CA THR A 217 -2.02 39.19 13.72
C THR A 217 -1.39 37.80 13.77
N LEU A 218 -1.76 37.00 14.76
CA LEU A 218 -1.32 35.61 14.87
C LEU A 218 -2.23 34.69 14.04
N PRO A 219 -1.69 33.67 13.36
CA PRO A 219 -2.51 32.64 12.73
C PRO A 219 -3.38 31.92 13.76
N ALA A 220 -4.61 31.57 13.39
CA ALA A 220 -5.51 30.82 14.27
C ALA A 220 -4.95 29.43 14.63
N ILE A 221 -4.23 28.79 13.69
CA ILE A 221 -3.49 27.55 13.91
C ILE A 221 -2.01 27.82 13.62
N PRO A 222 -1.22 28.26 14.60
CA PRO A 222 0.16 28.70 14.38
C PRO A 222 1.18 27.54 14.35
N ALA A 223 0.78 26.32 14.72
CA ALA A 223 1.66 25.16 14.65
C ALA A 223 0.88 23.88 14.28
N THR A 224 1.39 23.09 13.33
CA THR A 224 0.86 21.75 13.00
C THR A 224 1.98 20.74 12.74
N THR A 225 1.64 19.44 12.76
CA THR A 225 2.47 18.43 12.10
C THR A 225 2.50 18.66 10.58
N ALA A 226 3.53 18.15 9.89
CA ALA A 226 3.69 18.27 8.43
C ALA A 226 3.91 16.90 7.77
N PRO A 227 3.01 16.46 6.87
CA PRO A 227 3.06 15.12 6.27
C PRO A 227 4.15 15.04 5.21
N GLY A 228 5.25 14.34 5.49
CA GLY A 228 6.36 14.19 4.56
C GLY A 228 7.37 13.15 5.00
N CYS A 229 8.46 12.99 4.25
CA CYS A 229 9.57 12.15 4.70
C CYS A 229 10.20 12.78 5.95
N LEU A 230 10.35 11.97 6.99
CA LEU A 230 10.88 12.40 8.28
C LEU A 230 12.37 12.72 8.19
N LEU A 231 12.76 13.77 8.89
CA LEU A 231 14.15 14.19 9.06
C LEU A 231 14.70 13.64 10.36
N THR A 232 15.97 13.22 10.33
CA THR A 232 16.66 12.72 11.53
C THR A 232 17.02 13.90 12.44
N PRO A 233 16.54 13.96 13.70
CA PRO A 233 16.99 14.97 14.64
C PRO A 233 18.49 14.82 14.93
N SER A 234 19.20 15.93 15.12
CA SER A 234 20.67 15.97 15.31
C SER A 234 21.19 15.27 16.60
N LYS A 235 20.32 14.67 17.43
CA LYS A 235 20.74 13.90 18.63
C LYS A 235 20.55 12.41 18.42
N ALA A 236 21.62 11.72 18.05
CA ALA A 236 21.71 10.27 18.19
C ALA A 236 22.07 9.95 19.65
N THR A 237 21.24 9.14 20.32
CA THR A 237 21.65 8.49 21.57
C THR A 237 22.60 7.34 21.21
N PRO A 238 23.78 7.23 21.83
CA PRO A 238 24.67 6.10 21.58
C PRO A 238 23.99 4.79 22.00
N ALA A 239 23.70 3.94 21.02
CA ALA A 239 23.43 2.52 21.27
C ALA A 239 24.77 1.77 21.43
N PRO A 240 24.82 0.67 22.20
CA PRO A 240 26.06 -0.10 22.36
C PRO A 240 26.63 -0.55 21.01
N ALA A 241 27.96 -0.68 20.95
CA ALA A 241 28.68 -1.11 19.77
C ALA A 241 28.18 -2.48 19.31
N SER A 242 27.41 -2.49 18.23
CA SER A 242 26.97 -3.70 17.55
C SER A 242 28.03 -4.13 16.53
N SER A 243 28.28 -5.43 16.41
CA SER A 243 29.08 -6.00 15.32
C SER A 243 28.40 -5.86 13.94
N VAL A 244 27.14 -5.43 13.91
CA VAL A 244 26.36 -5.13 12.70
C VAL A 244 26.84 -3.81 12.09
N THR A 245 27.31 -3.89 10.85
CA THR A 245 27.68 -2.74 10.02
C THR A 245 26.86 -2.72 8.74
N TYR A 246 26.94 -1.60 8.00
CA TYR A 246 26.26 -1.49 6.72
C TYR A 246 26.68 -2.60 5.75
N HIS A 247 27.99 -2.73 5.52
CA HIS A 247 28.47 -3.68 4.53
C HIS A 247 28.29 -5.15 4.97
N ASN A 248 28.55 -5.51 6.24
CA ASN A 248 28.47 -6.93 6.61
C ASN A 248 27.03 -7.47 6.72
N ARG A 249 26.03 -6.63 7.05
CA ARG A 249 24.68 -7.09 7.41
C ARG A 249 23.56 -6.26 6.80
N ILE A 250 23.56 -4.93 6.97
CA ILE A 250 22.39 -4.11 6.59
C ILE A 250 22.17 -4.06 5.08
N SER A 251 23.24 -3.95 4.30
CA SER A 251 23.17 -3.97 2.84
C SER A 251 22.55 -5.28 2.31
N ARG A 252 22.70 -6.40 3.02
CA ARG A 252 22.05 -7.69 2.69
C ARG A 252 20.55 -7.62 2.94
N ILE A 253 20.16 -7.10 4.10
CA ILE A 253 18.74 -6.92 4.47
C ILE A 253 18.05 -5.98 3.47
N VAL A 254 18.67 -4.84 3.15
CA VAL A 254 18.14 -3.85 2.21
C VAL A 254 18.05 -4.44 0.80
N GLN A 255 19.09 -5.10 0.32
CA GLN A 255 19.07 -5.73 -1.00
C GLN A 255 18.00 -6.83 -1.10
N ALA A 256 17.83 -7.64 -0.05
CA ALA A 256 16.87 -8.76 -0.06
C ALA A 256 15.41 -8.30 0.00
N ASN A 257 15.10 -7.28 0.81
CA ASN A 257 13.73 -6.89 1.12
C ASN A 257 13.26 -5.64 0.36
N CYS A 258 14.19 -4.73 0.03
CA CYS A 258 13.88 -3.43 -0.58
C CYS A 258 14.38 -3.32 -2.03
N GLY A 259 15.46 -4.04 -2.38
CA GLY A 259 16.22 -3.85 -3.62
C GLY A 259 15.43 -4.05 -4.93
N ASP A 260 14.38 -4.87 -4.93
CA ASP A 260 13.55 -5.08 -6.13
C ASP A 260 12.86 -3.77 -6.57
N CYS A 261 12.48 -2.94 -5.59
CA CYS A 261 11.76 -1.69 -5.80
C CYS A 261 12.67 -0.46 -5.66
N HIS A 262 13.48 -0.42 -4.60
CA HIS A 262 14.38 0.69 -4.23
C HIS A 262 15.75 0.56 -4.88
N ARG A 263 15.76 0.58 -6.20
CA ARG A 263 16.95 0.56 -7.05
C ARG A 263 16.85 1.64 -8.12
N THR A 264 17.98 1.98 -8.72
CA THR A 264 18.01 2.88 -9.88
C THR A 264 17.11 2.33 -11.00
N GLY A 265 16.20 3.16 -11.51
CA GLY A 265 15.19 2.77 -12.51
C GLY A 265 14.05 1.87 -12.00
N GLY A 266 14.05 1.54 -10.70
CA GLY A 266 13.00 0.79 -10.02
C GLY A 266 11.70 1.58 -9.88
N VAL A 267 10.70 0.97 -9.25
CA VAL A 267 9.37 1.58 -9.05
C VAL A 267 9.33 2.52 -7.83
N ALA A 268 10.24 2.36 -6.88
CA ALA A 268 10.27 3.22 -5.71
C ALA A 268 10.76 4.63 -6.06
N PRO A 269 10.36 5.66 -5.29
CA PRO A 269 10.70 7.06 -5.57
C PRO A 269 12.19 7.39 -5.44
N PHE A 270 12.97 6.54 -4.78
CA PHE A 270 14.41 6.69 -4.60
C PHE A 270 15.11 5.32 -4.43
N PRO A 271 16.39 5.21 -4.86
CA PRO A 271 17.20 4.02 -4.65
C PRO A 271 17.71 3.90 -3.20
N LEU A 272 17.98 2.66 -2.77
CA LEU A 272 18.59 2.32 -1.47
C LEU A 272 19.81 1.39 -1.64
N GLU A 273 20.55 1.54 -2.74
CA GLU A 273 21.65 0.66 -3.16
C GLU A 273 22.96 0.98 -2.41
N THR A 274 23.07 2.17 -1.82
CA THR A 274 24.29 2.66 -1.16
C THR A 274 24.07 3.07 0.28
N TYR A 275 25.14 3.08 1.07
CA TYR A 275 25.12 3.54 2.46
C TYR A 275 24.52 4.96 2.58
N ALA A 276 24.97 5.89 1.74
CA ALA A 276 24.52 7.27 1.75
C ALA A 276 23.00 7.38 1.52
N GLN A 277 22.45 6.60 0.60
CA GLN A 277 21.01 6.55 0.34
C GLN A 277 20.23 6.00 1.54
N VAL A 278 20.69 4.90 2.16
CA VAL A 278 20.04 4.32 3.34
C VAL A 278 20.06 5.29 4.52
N ILE A 279 21.18 5.98 4.77
CA ILE A 279 21.27 6.94 5.87
C ILE A 279 20.43 8.19 5.61
N ALA A 280 20.41 8.70 4.38
CA ALA A 280 19.59 9.86 4.02
C ALA A 280 18.10 9.63 4.28
N HIS A 281 17.63 8.38 4.20
CA HIS A 281 16.24 8.01 4.41
C HIS A 281 15.99 7.25 5.73
N SER A 282 16.95 7.22 6.67
CA SER A 282 16.92 6.31 7.82
C SER A 282 15.68 6.46 8.71
N ALA A 283 15.23 7.70 8.94
CA ALA A 283 14.06 7.97 9.77
C ALA A 283 12.78 7.41 9.12
N MET A 284 12.59 7.65 7.83
CA MET A 284 11.43 7.14 7.09
C MET A 284 11.47 5.62 6.97
N ILE A 285 12.63 5.03 6.64
CA ILE A 285 12.79 3.56 6.57
C ILE A 285 12.40 2.94 7.92
N ARG A 286 12.89 3.49 9.03
CA ARG A 286 12.53 3.01 10.38
C ARG A 286 11.01 3.05 10.58
N THR A 287 10.36 4.17 10.28
CA THR A 287 8.91 4.34 10.47
C THR A 287 8.09 3.34 9.64
N VAL A 288 8.39 3.17 8.35
CA VAL A 288 7.60 2.27 7.49
C VAL A 288 7.84 0.79 7.80
N VAL A 289 9.06 0.43 8.22
CA VAL A 289 9.39 -0.94 8.63
C VAL A 289 8.76 -1.25 9.99
N ASP A 290 8.79 -0.31 10.94
CA ASP A 290 8.20 -0.50 12.26
C ASP A 290 6.67 -0.65 12.18
N ALA A 291 6.01 0.18 11.37
CA ALA A 291 4.57 0.12 11.06
C ALA A 291 4.14 -1.13 10.25
N GLY A 292 5.09 -1.93 9.75
CA GLY A 292 4.82 -3.07 8.87
C GLY A 292 4.24 -2.68 7.50
N GLN A 293 4.47 -1.44 7.06
CA GLN A 293 4.09 -0.97 5.73
C GLN A 293 5.06 -1.47 4.66
N MET A 294 6.33 -1.65 5.04
CA MET A 294 7.42 -2.08 4.17
C MET A 294 8.26 -3.17 4.85
N PRO A 295 8.74 -4.17 4.10
CA PRO A 295 8.25 -4.57 2.78
C PRO A 295 6.74 -4.90 2.83
N PRO A 296 5.98 -4.61 1.77
CA PRO A 296 4.53 -4.73 1.80
C PRO A 296 4.14 -6.21 1.82
N TRP A 297 3.53 -6.64 2.92
CA TRP A 297 2.93 -7.97 3.06
C TRP A 297 1.90 -7.97 4.18
N PHE A 298 0.63 -8.15 3.82
CA PHE A 298 -0.49 -7.95 4.75
C PHE A 298 -1.27 -9.23 5.04
N ALA A 299 -0.86 -10.38 4.50
CA ALA A 299 -1.49 -11.65 4.85
C ALA A 299 -1.15 -12.05 6.29
N ALA A 300 -2.17 -12.45 7.04
CA ALA A 300 -2.00 -13.06 8.35
C ALA A 300 -1.33 -14.45 8.21
N PRO A 301 -0.58 -14.91 9.23
CA PRO A 301 -0.21 -16.31 9.33
C PRO A 301 -1.46 -17.20 9.40
N THR A 302 -1.53 -18.28 8.62
CA THR A 302 -2.65 -19.22 8.60
C THR A 302 -2.50 -20.34 9.64
N LYS A 303 -3.61 -20.79 10.24
CA LYS A 303 -3.66 -22.01 11.09
C LYS A 303 -3.89 -23.24 10.20
N GLY A 304 -3.24 -24.37 10.49
CA GLY A 304 -3.53 -25.66 9.84
C GLY A 304 -2.34 -26.34 9.16
N ASP A 305 -1.20 -25.66 8.99
CA ASP A 305 0.04 -26.31 8.59
C ASP A 305 0.78 -26.70 9.88
N GLU A 306 1.05 -27.99 10.11
CA GLU A 306 1.69 -28.51 11.32
C GLU A 306 3.15 -28.02 11.57
N GLY A 307 3.57 -26.94 10.89
CA GLY A 307 4.85 -26.26 11.03
C GLY A 307 4.81 -24.73 10.88
N ASN A 308 3.63 -24.07 10.85
CA ASN A 308 3.51 -22.61 10.69
C ASN A 308 3.79 -21.83 11.99
N THR A 309 5.01 -21.98 12.47
CA THR A 309 5.69 -20.93 13.23
C THR A 309 6.24 -19.90 12.23
N ALA A 310 7.09 -18.95 12.65
CA ALA A 310 7.78 -18.00 11.77
C ALA A 310 8.68 -18.63 10.67
N THR A 311 8.51 -19.92 10.33
CA THR A 311 9.40 -20.75 9.52
C THR A 311 8.80 -21.26 8.20
N HIS A 312 7.47 -21.21 8.00
CA HIS A 312 6.83 -21.72 6.76
C HIS A 312 5.80 -20.73 6.17
N THR A 313 5.62 -20.76 4.86
CA THR A 313 4.63 -19.96 4.12
C THR A 313 4.10 -20.77 2.94
N PRO A 314 2.79 -20.71 2.65
CA PRO A 314 2.25 -21.35 1.46
C PRO A 314 2.45 -20.49 0.20
N TYR A 315 3.05 -19.29 0.32
CA TYR A 315 3.16 -18.33 -0.76
C TYR A 315 4.56 -18.28 -1.37
N ALA A 316 4.65 -18.38 -2.70
CA ALA A 316 5.92 -18.30 -3.45
C ALA A 316 6.55 -16.90 -3.40
N ASN A 317 5.73 -15.87 -3.16
CA ASN A 317 6.12 -14.47 -3.19
C ASN A 317 5.98 -13.79 -1.83
N ASP A 318 6.11 -14.54 -0.74
CA ASP A 318 6.11 -13.99 0.62
C ASP A 318 7.25 -12.97 0.80
N ARG A 319 6.88 -11.75 1.20
CA ARG A 319 7.82 -10.63 1.39
C ARG A 319 8.04 -10.28 2.86
N ARG A 320 7.61 -11.11 3.81
CA ARG A 320 7.80 -10.84 5.24
C ARG A 320 9.29 -10.74 5.56
N MET A 321 9.65 -9.67 6.25
CA MET A 321 11.00 -9.51 6.80
C MET A 321 11.17 -10.41 8.03
N ALA A 322 12.27 -11.16 8.09
CA ALA A 322 12.59 -11.96 9.27
C ALA A 322 12.71 -11.08 10.52
N ALA A 323 12.30 -11.59 11.68
CA ALA A 323 12.30 -10.81 12.93
C ALA A 323 13.70 -10.30 13.30
N ASP A 324 14.73 -11.12 13.09
CA ASP A 324 16.13 -10.73 13.34
C ASP A 324 16.64 -9.69 12.34
N ASP A 325 16.24 -9.79 11.07
CA ASP A 325 16.54 -8.77 10.04
C ASP A 325 15.89 -7.43 10.42
N LYS A 326 14.60 -7.46 10.81
CA LYS A 326 13.87 -6.27 11.26
C LYS A 326 14.56 -5.63 12.48
N ARG A 327 14.90 -6.43 13.49
CA ARG A 327 15.61 -5.96 14.69
C ARG A 327 16.94 -5.32 14.33
N ASP A 328 17.79 -6.00 13.56
CA ASP A 328 19.13 -5.52 13.21
C ASP A 328 19.06 -4.22 12.39
N LEU A 329 18.12 -4.14 11.44
CA LEU A 329 17.87 -2.94 10.65
C LEU A 329 17.42 -1.77 11.53
N LEU A 330 16.39 -1.95 12.37
CA LEU A 330 15.87 -0.89 13.22
C LEU A 330 16.92 -0.42 14.25
N ALA A 331 17.68 -1.34 14.84
CA ALA A 331 18.77 -1.02 15.76
C ALA A 331 19.89 -0.23 15.06
N PHE A 332 20.28 -0.63 13.84
CA PHE A 332 21.27 0.11 13.05
C PHE A 332 20.78 1.52 12.69
N LEU A 333 19.52 1.66 12.25
CA LEU A 333 18.95 2.96 11.86
C LEU A 333 18.76 3.90 13.06
N ALA A 334 18.50 3.37 14.25
CA ALA A 334 18.44 4.15 15.49
C ALA A 334 19.83 4.50 16.06
N GLY A 335 20.83 3.63 15.83
CA GLY A 335 22.16 3.71 16.44
C GLY A 335 23.21 4.48 15.63
N PRO A 336 24.51 4.18 15.84
CA PRO A 336 25.64 4.92 15.27
C PRO A 336 25.89 4.68 13.77
N LYS A 337 25.18 3.73 13.14
CA LYS A 337 25.23 3.45 11.69
C LYS A 337 26.65 3.16 11.13
N PRO A 338 27.46 2.27 11.74
CA PRO A 338 28.83 2.04 11.27
C PRO A 338 28.85 1.47 9.84
N VAL A 339 29.67 2.06 8.95
CA VAL A 339 29.74 1.65 7.53
C VAL A 339 30.32 0.24 7.36
N GLY A 340 31.34 -0.13 8.14
CA GLY A 340 32.03 -1.42 8.03
C GLY A 340 32.96 -1.52 6.81
N ASN A 341 33.49 -2.72 6.55
CA ASN A 341 34.41 -2.97 5.44
C ASN A 341 33.64 -3.25 4.14
N PRO A 342 33.86 -2.48 3.05
CA PRO A 342 33.20 -2.72 1.76
C PRO A 342 33.34 -4.13 1.19
N LYS A 343 34.41 -4.87 1.53
CA LYS A 343 34.60 -6.26 1.10
C LYS A 343 33.59 -7.25 1.70
N ASP A 344 32.91 -6.87 2.79
CA ASP A 344 31.92 -7.72 3.44
C ASP A 344 30.52 -7.58 2.82
N ALA A 345 30.35 -6.67 1.84
CA ALA A 345 29.10 -6.44 1.14
C ALA A 345 28.62 -7.68 0.37
N PRO A 346 27.31 -7.89 0.21
CA PRO A 346 26.81 -8.89 -0.73
C PRO A 346 27.17 -8.52 -2.16
N LEU A 347 27.22 -9.53 -3.03
CA LEU A 347 27.25 -9.27 -4.47
C LEU A 347 26.01 -8.46 -4.89
N PRO A 348 26.16 -7.42 -5.73
CA PRO A 348 25.02 -6.69 -6.26
C PRO A 348 24.13 -7.60 -7.13
N ARG A 349 22.81 -7.48 -6.97
CA ARG A 349 21.81 -8.05 -7.87
C ARG A 349 21.86 -7.32 -9.19
N THR A 350 21.78 -8.07 -10.29
CA THR A 350 21.59 -7.53 -11.62
C THR A 350 20.13 -7.63 -12.02
N PHE A 351 19.63 -6.61 -12.70
CA PHE A 351 18.29 -6.58 -13.28
C PHE A 351 18.42 -6.28 -14.75
N ASP A 352 17.62 -6.96 -15.57
CA ASP A 352 17.50 -6.59 -16.98
C ASP A 352 16.91 -5.16 -17.05
N PRO A 353 17.58 -4.23 -17.73
CA PRO A 353 17.14 -2.84 -17.78
C PRO A 353 15.86 -2.64 -18.60
N GLU A 354 15.53 -3.59 -19.49
CA GLU A 354 14.39 -3.52 -20.38
C GLU A 354 13.18 -4.28 -19.85
N TRP A 355 13.34 -5.58 -19.55
CA TRP A 355 12.25 -6.49 -19.18
C TRP A 355 12.69 -7.49 -18.11
N THR A 356 12.04 -7.46 -16.95
CA THR A 356 12.40 -8.32 -15.80
C THR A 356 12.13 -9.80 -16.04
N ALA A 357 11.21 -10.16 -16.93
CA ALA A 357 11.00 -11.55 -17.36
C ALA A 357 12.08 -12.06 -18.35
N GLY A 358 12.98 -11.20 -18.81
CA GLY A 358 13.88 -11.46 -19.95
C GLY A 358 13.26 -11.02 -21.29
N LYS A 359 13.98 -11.27 -22.39
CA LYS A 359 13.60 -10.79 -23.73
C LYS A 359 12.17 -11.24 -24.10
N PRO A 360 11.26 -10.32 -24.47
CA PRO A 360 9.91 -10.68 -24.88
C PRO A 360 9.84 -11.11 -26.35
N ASP A 361 8.84 -11.94 -26.66
CA ASP A 361 8.51 -12.36 -28.02
C ASP A 361 7.55 -11.37 -28.72
N ALA A 362 6.75 -10.64 -27.94
CA ALA A 362 5.95 -9.53 -28.44
C ALA A 362 5.79 -8.42 -27.41
N VAL A 363 5.66 -7.19 -27.90
CA VAL A 363 5.38 -6.00 -27.10
C VAL A 363 4.24 -5.23 -27.75
N PHE A 364 3.21 -4.92 -26.98
CA PHE A 364 2.10 -4.08 -27.37
C PHE A 364 2.11 -2.80 -26.54
N ALA A 365 1.87 -1.66 -27.17
CA ALA A 365 2.01 -0.35 -26.55
C ALA A 365 0.79 0.51 -26.84
N PHE A 366 0.59 1.52 -26.00
CA PHE A 366 -0.43 2.53 -26.29
C PHE A 366 -0.21 3.14 -27.69
N PRO A 367 -1.28 3.27 -28.49
CA PRO A 367 -1.19 3.83 -29.83
C PRO A 367 -0.78 5.31 -29.79
N ARG A 368 -1.17 6.02 -28.73
CA ARG A 368 -0.80 7.42 -28.44
C ARG A 368 -0.46 7.56 -26.96
N ALA A 369 0.40 8.52 -26.65
CA ALA A 369 0.65 8.85 -25.25
C ALA A 369 -0.62 9.44 -24.61
N TYR A 370 -0.83 9.13 -23.33
CA TYR A 370 -1.89 9.69 -22.50
C TYR A 370 -1.28 10.74 -21.57
N SER A 371 -1.77 11.98 -21.64
CA SER A 371 -1.25 13.07 -20.83
C SER A 371 -1.88 13.08 -19.44
N VAL A 372 -1.04 12.92 -18.42
CA VAL A 372 -1.41 12.98 -17.01
C VAL A 372 -1.07 14.36 -16.47
N LYS A 373 -2.06 15.04 -15.88
CA LYS A 373 -1.89 16.35 -15.24
C LYS A 373 -1.01 16.27 -13.97
N ALA A 374 -0.46 17.42 -13.57
CA ALA A 374 0.40 17.53 -12.39
C ALA A 374 -0.33 17.37 -11.05
N GLU A 375 -1.60 17.79 -10.97
CA GLU A 375 -2.38 17.90 -9.73
C GLU A 375 -3.82 17.41 -9.86
N GLY A 376 -4.47 17.11 -8.74
CA GLY A 376 -5.86 16.67 -8.64
C GLY A 376 -6.04 15.18 -8.95
N VAL A 377 -7.29 14.76 -9.17
CA VAL A 377 -7.64 13.35 -9.46
C VAL A 377 -8.02 13.17 -10.94
N LEU A 378 -7.70 12.01 -11.50
CA LEU A 378 -8.19 11.58 -12.81
C LEU A 378 -9.14 10.40 -12.64
N PRO A 379 -10.25 10.36 -13.39
CA PRO A 379 -11.06 9.15 -13.44
C PRO A 379 -10.26 8.02 -14.10
N TYR A 380 -10.63 6.79 -13.79
CA TYR A 380 -10.09 5.60 -14.47
C TYR A 380 -10.17 5.73 -15.99
N GLN A 381 -9.08 5.39 -16.68
CA GLN A 381 -9.00 5.45 -18.14
C GLN A 381 -9.02 4.04 -18.72
N ASN A 382 -9.76 3.84 -19.81
CA ASN A 382 -9.74 2.59 -20.56
C ASN A 382 -9.06 2.84 -21.90
N ILE A 383 -7.87 2.29 -22.07
CA ILE A 383 -7.07 2.44 -23.29
C ILE A 383 -7.03 1.10 -24.02
N LEU A 384 -7.33 1.12 -25.32
CA LEU A 384 -7.42 -0.08 -26.14
C LEU A 384 -6.17 -0.22 -27.00
N VAL A 385 -5.64 -1.45 -27.05
CA VAL A 385 -4.47 -1.80 -27.85
C VAL A 385 -4.79 -3.04 -28.66
N GLU A 386 -4.80 -2.90 -29.98
CA GLU A 386 -5.00 -4.01 -30.90
C GLU A 386 -3.75 -4.89 -30.96
N THR A 387 -3.93 -6.21 -30.83
CA THR A 387 -2.79 -7.15 -30.94
C THR A 387 -2.50 -7.55 -32.38
N ASN A 388 -3.52 -7.55 -33.25
CA ASN A 388 -3.43 -8.00 -34.65
C ASN A 388 -2.75 -9.38 -34.81
N LEU A 389 -2.89 -10.26 -33.81
CA LEU A 389 -2.30 -11.60 -33.84
C LEU A 389 -2.94 -12.44 -34.94
N PRO A 390 -2.15 -13.18 -35.75
CA PRO A 390 -2.67 -14.00 -36.84
C PRO A 390 -3.29 -15.33 -36.37
N GLU A 391 -2.99 -15.75 -35.14
CA GLU A 391 -3.41 -17.01 -34.51
C GLU A 391 -3.46 -16.86 -32.98
N ASP A 392 -4.09 -17.82 -32.31
CA ASP A 392 -4.08 -17.91 -30.85
C ASP A 392 -2.65 -18.11 -30.34
N LYS A 393 -2.30 -17.44 -29.23
CA LYS A 393 -1.00 -17.58 -28.57
C LYS A 393 -1.18 -18.01 -27.12
N TRP A 394 -0.29 -18.90 -26.67
CA TRP A 394 -0.16 -19.28 -25.27
C TRP A 394 0.90 -18.41 -24.61
N VAL A 395 0.51 -17.67 -23.59
CA VAL A 395 1.35 -16.67 -22.92
C VAL A 395 1.84 -17.23 -21.59
N ARG A 396 3.16 -17.45 -21.50
CA ARG A 396 3.83 -17.95 -20.29
C ARG A 396 4.26 -16.81 -19.37
N ALA A 397 4.73 -15.70 -19.93
CA ALA A 397 5.15 -14.55 -19.15
C ALA A 397 4.44 -13.27 -19.61
N ILE A 398 4.06 -12.43 -18.65
CA ILE A 398 3.38 -11.16 -18.85
C ILE A 398 4.09 -10.10 -18.00
N GLU A 399 4.51 -9.01 -18.64
CA GLU A 399 5.07 -7.85 -17.94
C GLU A 399 4.46 -6.56 -18.46
N VAL A 400 3.83 -5.79 -17.59
CA VAL A 400 3.31 -4.44 -17.91
C VAL A 400 4.34 -3.41 -17.48
N LYS A 401 4.73 -2.52 -18.39
CA LYS A 401 5.74 -1.48 -18.20
C LYS A 401 5.11 -0.10 -18.44
N PRO A 402 4.80 0.64 -17.37
CA PRO A 402 4.36 2.03 -17.50
C PRO A 402 5.43 2.90 -18.15
N GLY A 403 5.01 3.80 -19.06
CA GLY A 403 5.89 4.80 -19.65
C GLY A 403 6.22 5.92 -18.67
N ALA A 404 5.24 6.27 -17.81
CA ALA A 404 5.37 7.25 -16.75
C ALA A 404 5.14 6.60 -15.37
N LYS A 405 6.06 5.73 -14.93
CA LYS A 405 5.97 4.96 -13.67
C LYS A 405 5.60 5.81 -12.45
N GLY A 406 6.03 7.06 -12.40
CA GLY A 406 5.79 7.97 -11.27
C GLY A 406 4.34 8.40 -11.09
N VAL A 407 3.48 8.25 -12.11
CA VAL A 407 2.06 8.66 -12.05
C VAL A 407 1.09 7.49 -12.26
N VAL A 408 1.57 6.28 -12.56
CA VAL A 408 0.72 5.08 -12.69
C VAL A 408 0.63 4.37 -11.35
N HIS A 409 -0.56 4.33 -10.76
CA HIS A 409 -0.81 3.66 -9.49
C HIS A 409 -1.08 2.17 -9.65
N HIS A 410 -1.89 1.76 -10.63
CA HIS A 410 -1.98 0.37 -11.06
C HIS A 410 -2.60 0.28 -12.45
N VAL A 411 -2.48 -0.90 -13.06
CA VAL A 411 -3.06 -1.27 -14.35
C VAL A 411 -3.69 -2.65 -14.24
N LEU A 412 -4.91 -2.81 -14.73
CA LEU A 412 -5.46 -4.11 -15.07
C LEU A 412 -5.61 -4.20 -16.59
N VAL A 413 -5.14 -5.29 -17.18
CA VAL A 413 -5.24 -5.55 -18.61
C VAL A 413 -6.22 -6.68 -18.83
N PHE A 414 -7.27 -6.42 -19.58
CA PHE A 414 -8.29 -7.39 -19.94
C PHE A 414 -8.18 -7.76 -21.41
N VAL A 415 -8.51 -9.00 -21.75
CA VAL A 415 -8.57 -9.47 -23.14
C VAL A 415 -10.01 -9.36 -23.63
N GLN A 416 -10.20 -8.68 -24.75
CA GLN A 416 -11.45 -8.65 -25.49
C GLN A 416 -11.31 -9.53 -26.73
N GLU A 417 -12.24 -10.47 -26.88
CA GLU A 417 -12.33 -11.25 -28.12
C GLU A 417 -12.69 -10.36 -29.32
N PRO A 418 -12.15 -10.66 -30.51
CA PRO A 418 -12.49 -9.95 -31.73
C PRO A 418 -14.01 -9.87 -31.96
N GLY A 419 -14.50 -8.69 -32.33
CA GLY A 419 -15.91 -8.49 -32.70
C GLY A 419 -16.92 -8.46 -31.53
N LYS A 420 -16.48 -8.54 -30.27
CA LYS A 420 -17.37 -8.35 -29.10
C LYS A 420 -17.46 -6.86 -28.72
N PRO A 421 -18.65 -6.35 -28.31
CA PRO A 421 -18.80 -4.96 -27.87
C PRO A 421 -17.97 -4.64 -26.62
N GLN A 422 -17.34 -3.45 -26.61
CA GLN A 422 -16.49 -2.97 -25.50
C GLN A 422 -17.22 -2.84 -24.17
N SER A 423 -18.54 -2.58 -24.18
CA SER A 423 -19.39 -2.46 -22.99
C SER A 423 -19.60 -3.78 -22.23
N ARG A 424 -19.02 -4.90 -22.71
CA ARG A 424 -19.20 -6.25 -22.14
C ARG A 424 -17.98 -6.81 -21.42
N THR A 425 -16.86 -6.09 -21.32
CA THR A 425 -15.72 -6.60 -20.53
C THR A 425 -16.02 -6.40 -19.05
N ASP A 426 -16.68 -7.40 -18.48
CA ASP A 426 -16.97 -7.48 -17.06
C ASP A 426 -15.67 -7.65 -16.28
N ASP A 427 -15.27 -6.68 -15.44
CA ASP A 427 -14.04 -6.77 -14.64
C ASP A 427 -14.02 -8.05 -13.77
N ARG A 428 -15.20 -8.59 -13.44
CA ARG A 428 -15.36 -9.85 -12.70
C ARG A 428 -14.96 -11.10 -13.50
N ALA A 429 -14.85 -10.99 -14.82
CA ALA A 429 -14.40 -12.09 -15.68
C ALA A 429 -12.90 -12.39 -15.53
N GLY A 430 -12.17 -11.59 -14.74
CA GLY A 430 -10.74 -11.78 -14.48
C GLY A 430 -9.87 -10.94 -15.41
N PHE A 431 -8.71 -10.53 -14.90
CA PHE A 431 -7.71 -9.80 -15.66
C PHE A 431 -6.72 -10.78 -16.33
N PHE A 432 -6.19 -10.36 -17.47
CA PHE A 432 -5.16 -11.10 -18.20
C PHE A 432 -3.78 -10.83 -17.64
N GLY A 433 -3.45 -9.56 -17.42
CA GLY A 433 -2.21 -9.10 -16.79
C GLY A 433 -2.47 -7.89 -15.88
N ALA A 434 -1.54 -7.61 -14.97
CA ALA A 434 -1.66 -6.50 -14.04
C ALA A 434 -0.31 -5.82 -13.81
N TYR A 435 -0.37 -4.54 -13.45
CA TYR A 435 0.74 -3.81 -12.85
C TYR A 435 0.25 -3.22 -11.54
N VAL A 436 0.95 -3.54 -10.45
CA VAL A 436 0.81 -2.87 -9.16
C VAL A 436 2.23 -2.58 -8.69
N PRO A 437 2.54 -1.36 -8.18
CA PRO A 437 3.82 -1.06 -7.58
C PRO A 437 4.27 -2.17 -6.64
N GLY A 438 5.49 -2.69 -6.85
CA GLY A 438 6.03 -3.81 -6.09
C GLY A 438 5.81 -5.21 -6.67
N THR A 439 5.05 -5.34 -7.77
CA THR A 439 4.86 -6.62 -8.48
C THR A 439 5.84 -6.71 -9.65
N ALA A 440 6.61 -7.81 -9.70
CA ALA A 440 7.46 -8.16 -10.85
C ALA A 440 6.63 -8.77 -11.99
N ALA A 441 7.27 -9.11 -13.11
CA ALA A 441 6.62 -9.87 -14.18
C ALA A 441 5.90 -11.13 -13.63
N LEU A 442 4.77 -11.45 -14.25
CA LEU A 442 4.07 -12.71 -14.04
C LEU A 442 4.72 -13.76 -14.94
N VAL A 443 5.30 -14.80 -14.35
CA VAL A 443 5.94 -15.89 -15.10
C VAL A 443 5.35 -17.20 -14.60
N TYR A 444 4.67 -17.91 -15.49
CA TYR A 444 4.15 -19.24 -15.21
C TYR A 444 5.24 -20.31 -15.37
N PRO A 445 5.19 -21.40 -14.58
CA PRO A 445 6.05 -22.55 -14.78
C PRO A 445 5.81 -23.19 -16.15
N ASP A 446 6.76 -24.03 -16.60
CA ASP A 446 6.54 -24.82 -17.81
C ASP A 446 5.24 -25.64 -17.72
N GLY A 447 4.52 -25.76 -18.83
CA GLY A 447 3.20 -26.42 -18.87
C GLY A 447 2.02 -25.52 -18.50
N TYR A 448 2.23 -24.31 -17.96
CA TYR A 448 1.15 -23.39 -17.60
C TYR A 448 1.18 -22.13 -18.49
N ALA A 449 0.04 -21.75 -19.03
CA ALA A 449 -0.06 -20.51 -19.82
C ALA A 449 -1.49 -19.94 -19.85
N LYS A 450 -1.61 -18.63 -20.07
CA LYS A 450 -2.89 -17.98 -20.41
C LYS A 450 -3.10 -17.97 -21.92
N LYS A 451 -4.34 -18.14 -22.37
CA LYS A 451 -4.70 -18.05 -23.79
C LYS A 451 -4.91 -16.60 -24.22
N LEU A 452 -4.19 -16.15 -25.25
CA LEU A 452 -4.44 -14.89 -25.94
C LEU A 452 -5.03 -15.19 -27.33
N PRO A 453 -6.34 -14.95 -27.56
CA PRO A 453 -6.97 -15.25 -28.84
C PRO A 453 -6.39 -14.45 -30.01
N LYS A 454 -6.47 -15.05 -31.21
CA LYS A 454 -6.23 -14.38 -32.49
C LYS A 454 -6.98 -13.05 -32.55
N GLY A 455 -6.32 -11.99 -33.01
CA GLY A 455 -6.92 -10.67 -33.21
C GLY A 455 -7.47 -9.98 -31.94
N ALA A 456 -7.13 -10.47 -30.74
CA ALA A 456 -7.62 -9.91 -29.49
C ALA A 456 -7.29 -8.41 -29.35
N VAL A 457 -8.13 -7.69 -28.61
CA VAL A 457 -7.88 -6.32 -28.18
C VAL A 457 -7.59 -6.31 -26.69
N LEU A 458 -6.52 -5.65 -26.28
CA LEU A 458 -6.16 -5.47 -24.88
C LEU A 458 -6.80 -4.18 -24.36
N ARG A 459 -7.65 -4.29 -23.35
CA ARG A 459 -8.19 -3.13 -22.62
C ARG A 459 -7.38 -2.89 -21.36
N PHE A 460 -6.63 -1.81 -21.34
CA PHE A 460 -5.90 -1.32 -20.19
C PHE A 460 -6.82 -0.42 -19.37
N GLN A 461 -7.21 -0.89 -18.19
CA GLN A 461 -7.86 -0.07 -17.17
C GLN A 461 -6.75 0.57 -16.32
N MET A 462 -6.56 1.88 -16.50
CA MET A 462 -5.47 2.66 -15.90
C MET A 462 -5.98 3.47 -14.72
N HIS A 463 -5.28 3.35 -13.58
CA HIS A 463 -5.42 4.25 -12.46
C HIS A 463 -4.19 5.15 -12.35
N TYR A 464 -4.38 6.45 -12.60
CA TYR A 464 -3.32 7.46 -12.53
C TYR A 464 -3.44 8.29 -11.25
N THR A 465 -2.32 8.49 -10.57
CA THR A 465 -2.20 9.37 -9.41
C THR A 465 -1.17 10.47 -9.70
N PRO A 466 -1.60 11.70 -9.97
CA PRO A 466 -0.71 12.84 -10.15
C PRO A 466 0.28 13.00 -8.99
N ASN A 467 1.51 13.40 -9.31
CA ASN A 467 2.62 13.45 -8.37
C ASN A 467 3.30 14.83 -8.28
N GLY A 468 2.65 15.87 -8.81
CA GLY A 468 3.17 17.24 -8.85
C GLY A 468 3.86 17.61 -10.17
N THR A 469 4.07 16.68 -11.09
CA THR A 469 4.56 16.98 -12.45
C THR A 469 3.65 16.37 -13.50
N ALA A 470 3.38 17.13 -14.58
CA ALA A 470 2.64 16.60 -15.72
C ALA A 470 3.54 15.63 -16.50
N GLN A 471 3.00 14.47 -16.89
CA GLN A 471 3.77 13.41 -17.54
C GLN A 471 2.93 12.77 -18.65
N ASP A 472 3.58 12.40 -19.75
CA ASP A 472 2.96 11.62 -20.81
C ASP A 472 3.26 10.14 -20.60
N ASP A 473 2.22 9.33 -20.48
CA ASP A 473 2.33 7.89 -20.31
C ASP A 473 2.10 7.16 -21.64
N ARG A 474 3.02 6.24 -21.97
CA ARG A 474 2.87 5.31 -23.09
C ARG A 474 3.12 3.90 -22.60
N THR A 475 2.23 3.43 -21.71
CA THR A 475 2.32 2.09 -21.12
C THR A 475 2.39 1.01 -22.18
N GLN A 476 3.17 -0.03 -21.89
CA GLN A 476 3.41 -1.19 -22.73
C GLN A 476 3.10 -2.48 -21.96
N ILE A 477 2.81 -3.55 -22.67
CA ILE A 477 2.76 -4.91 -22.16
C ILE A 477 3.62 -5.80 -23.05
N ALA A 478 4.43 -6.65 -22.41
CA ALA A 478 5.30 -7.59 -23.06
C ALA A 478 4.88 -9.02 -22.72
N PHE A 479 5.05 -9.90 -23.70
CA PHE A 479 4.71 -11.32 -23.58
C PHE A 479 5.89 -12.20 -23.96
N GLN A 480 6.01 -13.33 -23.28
CA GLN A 480 6.77 -14.49 -23.76
C GLN A 480 5.81 -15.64 -24.04
N TRP A 481 5.99 -16.28 -25.18
CA TRP A 481 5.17 -17.40 -25.62
C TRP A 481 5.58 -18.69 -24.91
N ALA A 482 4.61 -19.56 -24.67
CA ALA A 482 4.89 -20.95 -24.31
C ALA A 482 5.58 -21.64 -25.50
N LYS A 483 6.57 -22.50 -25.21
CA LYS A 483 7.33 -23.24 -26.24
C LYS A 483 6.50 -24.33 -26.92
N SER A 484 5.44 -24.77 -26.27
CA SER A 484 4.48 -25.78 -26.71
C SER A 484 3.08 -25.41 -26.20
N ALA A 485 2.06 -26.14 -26.64
CA ALA A 485 0.76 -26.06 -25.99
C ALA A 485 0.90 -26.36 -24.48
N PRO A 486 0.21 -25.61 -23.61
CA PRO A 486 0.28 -25.85 -22.17
C PRO A 486 -0.46 -27.12 -21.79
N GLU A 487 0.00 -27.76 -20.72
CA GLU A 487 -0.73 -28.82 -20.02
C GLU A 487 -1.91 -28.24 -19.23
N HIS A 488 -1.79 -26.99 -18.78
CA HIS A 488 -2.78 -26.30 -17.97
C HIS A 488 -3.03 -24.88 -18.48
N GLU A 489 -4.26 -24.62 -18.92
CA GLU A 489 -4.73 -23.27 -19.21
C GLU A 489 -5.04 -22.54 -17.90
N VAL A 490 -4.31 -21.45 -17.66
CA VAL A 490 -4.52 -20.56 -16.51
C VAL A 490 -5.68 -19.61 -16.81
N LYS A 491 -6.64 -19.56 -15.90
CA LYS A 491 -7.81 -18.68 -15.95
C LYS A 491 -7.85 -17.77 -14.73
N SER A 492 -8.54 -16.65 -14.84
CA SER A 492 -8.77 -15.71 -13.73
C SER A 492 -10.26 -15.44 -13.59
N VAL A 493 -10.75 -15.20 -12.37
CA VAL A 493 -12.16 -14.83 -12.11
C VAL A 493 -12.26 -14.02 -10.83
N GLY A 494 -13.26 -13.15 -10.73
CA GLY A 494 -13.57 -12.38 -9.52
C GLY A 494 -14.72 -12.95 -8.70
N VAL A 495 -14.48 -13.19 -7.41
CA VAL A 495 -15.51 -13.38 -6.38
C VAL A 495 -16.04 -12.00 -5.99
N SER A 496 -17.29 -11.68 -6.33
CA SER A 496 -17.76 -10.28 -6.23
C SER A 496 -19.25 -10.09 -6.01
N SER A 497 -19.62 -8.91 -5.51
CA SER A 497 -21.00 -8.46 -5.36
C SER A 497 -21.17 -7.02 -5.85
N LEU A 498 -22.14 -6.81 -6.74
CA LEU A 498 -22.51 -5.46 -7.22
C LEU A 498 -23.54 -4.76 -6.31
N ARG A 499 -24.03 -5.45 -5.27
CA ARG A 499 -25.06 -4.93 -4.36
C ARG A 499 -24.47 -4.26 -3.11
N LEU A 500 -23.21 -3.85 -3.20
CA LEU A 500 -22.49 -3.18 -2.12
C LEU A 500 -23.25 -1.92 -1.69
N ASN A 501 -23.43 -1.77 -0.38
CA ASN A 501 -24.17 -0.65 0.21
C ASN A 501 -23.61 -0.34 1.61
N ILE A 502 -22.57 0.50 1.66
CA ILE A 502 -21.89 0.87 2.90
C ILE A 502 -22.55 2.14 3.48
N PRO A 503 -23.14 2.10 4.68
CA PRO A 503 -23.79 3.25 5.28
C PRO A 503 -22.82 4.41 5.61
N PRO A 504 -23.30 5.67 5.64
CA PRO A 504 -22.54 6.79 6.19
C PRO A 504 -22.05 6.52 7.62
N GLY A 505 -20.84 6.94 7.95
CA GLY A 505 -20.31 6.87 9.32
C GLY A 505 -19.92 5.48 9.84
N ALA A 506 -20.13 4.41 9.07
CA ALA A 506 -19.84 3.04 9.49
C ALA A 506 -18.32 2.81 9.66
N GLN A 507 -17.87 2.21 10.77
CA GLN A 507 -16.44 2.05 11.08
C GLN A 507 -15.85 0.68 10.68
N ASN A 508 -16.70 -0.34 10.46
CA ASN A 508 -16.27 -1.70 10.15
C ASN A 508 -17.39 -2.49 9.44
N HIS A 509 -17.93 -1.91 8.37
CA HIS A 509 -19.02 -2.50 7.61
C HIS A 509 -18.54 -3.72 6.83
N LYS A 510 -19.27 -4.83 6.91
CA LYS A 510 -18.90 -6.11 6.27
C LYS A 510 -19.74 -6.31 5.01
N GLU A 511 -19.09 -6.71 3.91
CA GLU A 511 -19.74 -7.16 2.67
C GLU A 511 -19.18 -8.52 2.26
N GLU A 512 -20.04 -9.36 1.66
CA GLU A 512 -19.72 -10.75 1.31
C GLU A 512 -20.15 -11.07 -0.12
N ALA A 513 -19.32 -11.87 -0.80
CA ALA A 513 -19.57 -12.41 -2.12
C ALA A 513 -19.18 -13.89 -2.14
N GLN A 514 -19.85 -14.66 -3.00
CA GLN A 514 -19.59 -16.09 -3.14
C GLN A 514 -19.43 -16.48 -4.60
N LEU A 515 -18.57 -17.45 -4.85
CA LEU A 515 -18.30 -18.05 -6.16
C LEU A 515 -18.44 -19.58 -6.04
N PRO A 516 -19.41 -20.21 -6.72
CA PRO A 516 -19.52 -21.66 -6.79
C PRO A 516 -18.36 -22.28 -7.59
N VAL A 517 -17.95 -23.50 -7.22
CA VAL A 517 -16.91 -24.28 -7.88
C VAL A 517 -17.53 -25.56 -8.48
N PRO A 518 -17.92 -25.59 -9.77
CA PRO A 518 -18.67 -26.69 -10.38
C PRO A 518 -17.80 -27.81 -10.96
N ALA A 519 -16.48 -27.68 -10.91
CA ALA A 519 -15.49 -28.67 -11.35
C ALA A 519 -14.31 -28.69 -10.36
N ASP A 520 -13.53 -29.76 -10.38
CA ASP A 520 -12.28 -29.79 -9.63
C ASP A 520 -11.30 -28.79 -10.25
N VAL A 521 -10.74 -27.92 -9.41
CA VAL A 521 -9.82 -26.87 -9.82
C VAL A 521 -8.60 -26.84 -8.91
N LYS A 522 -7.51 -26.25 -9.39
CA LYS A 522 -6.35 -25.90 -8.55
C LYS A 522 -6.20 -24.39 -8.56
N ILE A 523 -6.30 -23.76 -7.38
CA ILE A 523 -6.09 -22.32 -7.20
C ILE A 523 -4.59 -22.03 -7.18
N LEU A 524 -4.17 -21.07 -8.00
CA LEU A 524 -2.78 -20.64 -8.16
C LEU A 524 -2.47 -19.36 -7.40
N ALA A 525 -3.42 -18.43 -7.31
CA ALA A 525 -3.21 -17.15 -6.65
C ALA A 525 -4.51 -16.50 -6.20
N PHE A 526 -4.40 -15.59 -5.23
CA PHE A 526 -5.45 -14.69 -4.79
C PHE A 526 -5.01 -13.24 -5.01
N MET A 527 -5.92 -12.34 -5.37
CA MET A 527 -5.65 -10.90 -5.45
C MET A 527 -6.89 -10.11 -5.03
N PRO A 528 -6.98 -9.69 -3.75
CA PRO A 528 -8.06 -8.83 -3.30
C PRO A 528 -7.99 -7.42 -3.93
N HIS A 529 -9.12 -6.93 -4.42
CA HIS A 529 -9.29 -5.63 -5.05
C HIS A 529 -10.51 -4.90 -4.48
N MET A 530 -10.26 -3.81 -3.76
CA MET A 530 -11.24 -2.92 -3.13
C MET A 530 -10.65 -1.50 -3.11
N HIS A 531 -11.43 -0.47 -2.78
CA HIS A 531 -10.97 0.91 -2.80
C HIS A 531 -10.58 1.43 -1.40
N VAL A 532 -10.57 2.75 -1.25
CA VAL A 532 -9.91 3.49 -0.17
C VAL A 532 -10.56 3.32 1.21
N ARG A 533 -11.78 2.78 1.29
CA ARG A 533 -12.45 2.49 2.55
C ARG A 533 -12.20 1.08 3.05
N ALA A 534 -11.71 0.18 2.20
CA ALA A 534 -11.44 -1.18 2.62
C ALA A 534 -10.29 -1.24 3.65
N THR A 535 -10.49 -2.00 4.72
CA THR A 535 -9.55 -2.12 5.85
C THR A 535 -9.04 -3.55 6.04
N ALA A 536 -9.82 -4.55 5.64
CA ALA A 536 -9.46 -5.96 5.70
C ALA A 536 -10.22 -6.77 4.64
N CYS A 537 -9.72 -7.96 4.32
CA CYS A 537 -10.47 -8.94 3.55
C CYS A 537 -10.03 -10.38 3.84
N ARG A 538 -10.88 -11.34 3.48
CA ARG A 538 -10.63 -12.77 3.67
C ARG A 538 -11.26 -13.59 2.55
N TYR A 539 -10.58 -14.67 2.18
CA TYR A 539 -11.10 -15.75 1.34
C TYR A 539 -11.31 -16.99 2.21
N ASP A 540 -12.53 -17.51 2.20
CA ASP A 540 -12.89 -18.76 2.84
C ASP A 540 -13.35 -19.78 1.79
N LEU A 541 -12.91 -21.03 1.94
CA LEU A 541 -13.46 -22.19 1.24
C LEU A 541 -14.58 -22.78 2.09
N ILE A 542 -15.70 -23.04 1.45
CA ILE A 542 -16.82 -23.80 2.02
C ILE A 542 -16.93 -25.08 1.21
N THR A 543 -16.61 -26.22 1.81
CA THR A 543 -16.62 -27.53 1.15
C THR A 543 -18.05 -28.08 1.01
N PRO A 544 -18.28 -29.14 0.20
CA PRO A 544 -19.63 -29.67 -0.03
C PRO A 544 -20.34 -30.18 1.24
N ASP A 545 -19.58 -30.62 2.24
CA ASP A 545 -20.07 -31.05 3.56
C ASP A 545 -20.35 -29.86 4.52
N GLY A 546 -20.13 -28.62 4.07
CA GLY A 546 -20.35 -27.41 4.84
C GLY A 546 -19.17 -26.99 5.73
N SER A 547 -18.05 -27.73 5.72
CA SER A 547 -16.84 -27.32 6.45
C SER A 547 -16.29 -26.00 5.89
N ARG A 548 -15.67 -25.19 6.75
CA ARG A 548 -15.10 -23.89 6.38
C ARG A 548 -13.60 -23.85 6.67
N GLU A 549 -12.82 -23.46 5.67
CA GLU A 549 -11.38 -23.27 5.75
C GLU A 549 -10.99 -21.87 5.26
N THR A 550 -10.16 -21.14 6.00
CA THR A 550 -9.65 -19.84 5.54
C THR A 550 -8.46 -20.03 4.60
N LEU A 551 -8.60 -19.62 3.35
CA LEU A 551 -7.57 -19.75 2.32
C LEU A 551 -6.55 -18.60 2.34
N LEU A 552 -7.03 -17.38 2.62
CA LEU A 552 -6.22 -16.17 2.74
C LEU A 552 -6.94 -15.19 3.67
N ASP A 553 -6.23 -14.68 4.67
CA ASP A 553 -6.69 -13.60 5.55
C ASP A 553 -5.77 -12.40 5.43
N VAL A 554 -6.33 -11.21 5.18
CA VAL A 554 -5.62 -9.94 5.03
C VAL A 554 -6.24 -8.94 6.01
N PRO A 555 -5.82 -8.95 7.29
CA PRO A 555 -6.42 -8.13 8.34
C PRO A 555 -6.05 -6.64 8.25
N ARG A 556 -5.11 -6.28 7.36
CA ARG A 556 -4.66 -4.91 7.13
C ARG A 556 -4.57 -4.63 5.64
N TYR A 557 -5.72 -4.63 4.95
CA TYR A 557 -5.78 -4.22 3.56
C TYR A 557 -5.30 -2.77 3.41
N ASP A 558 -4.55 -2.51 2.34
CA ASP A 558 -4.08 -1.17 1.98
C ASP A 558 -4.29 -0.97 0.49
N PHE A 559 -5.12 0.00 0.12
CA PHE A 559 -5.43 0.31 -1.28
C PHE A 559 -4.19 0.62 -2.12
N ASN A 560 -3.13 1.17 -1.50
CA ASN A 560 -1.88 1.47 -2.19
C ASN A 560 -1.09 0.19 -2.55
N TRP A 561 -1.45 -0.95 -1.95
CA TRP A 561 -0.78 -2.24 -2.10
C TRP A 561 -1.76 -3.37 -2.41
N GLN A 562 -2.19 -3.43 -3.66
CA GLN A 562 -3.08 -4.49 -4.15
C GLN A 562 -2.27 -5.73 -4.57
N LEU A 563 -1.73 -6.43 -3.58
CA LEU A 563 -0.80 -7.52 -3.80
C LEU A 563 -1.49 -8.78 -4.34
N THR A 564 -0.80 -9.49 -5.24
CA THR A 564 -1.13 -10.87 -5.56
C THR A 564 -0.46 -11.81 -4.55
N TYR A 565 -1.18 -12.78 -4.02
CA TYR A 565 -0.68 -13.82 -3.13
C TYR A 565 -0.61 -15.14 -3.90
N ARG A 566 0.59 -15.48 -4.41
CA ARG A 566 0.81 -16.64 -5.29
C ARG A 566 1.12 -17.87 -4.46
N ARG A 567 0.40 -18.96 -4.69
CA ARG A 567 0.65 -20.23 -4.01
C ARG A 567 1.97 -20.82 -4.50
N ALA A 568 2.79 -21.30 -3.56
CA ALA A 568 3.97 -22.10 -3.87
C ALA A 568 3.59 -23.46 -4.46
N THR A 569 2.50 -24.04 -3.95
CA THR A 569 1.88 -25.25 -4.46
C THR A 569 0.42 -24.98 -4.79
N PRO A 570 -0.05 -25.27 -6.03
CA PRO A 570 -1.46 -25.12 -6.40
C PRO A 570 -2.38 -25.78 -5.37
N LEU A 571 -3.41 -25.05 -4.93
CA LEU A 571 -4.35 -25.52 -3.91
C LEU A 571 -5.52 -26.26 -4.58
N PRO A 572 -5.66 -27.59 -4.41
CA PRO A 572 -6.79 -28.32 -4.95
C PRO A 572 -8.09 -27.90 -4.25
N VAL A 573 -9.15 -27.69 -5.03
CA VAL A 573 -10.50 -27.40 -4.55
C VAL A 573 -11.48 -28.30 -5.26
N SER A 574 -12.23 -29.07 -4.48
CA SER A 574 -13.17 -30.05 -5.02
C SER A 574 -14.43 -29.40 -5.57
N LYS A 575 -14.97 -30.00 -6.63
CA LYS A 575 -16.30 -29.73 -7.17
C LYS A 575 -17.36 -29.71 -6.06
N GLY A 576 -18.31 -28.78 -6.19
CA GLY A 576 -19.40 -28.56 -5.23
C GLY A 576 -19.06 -27.56 -4.12
N SER A 577 -17.78 -27.21 -3.97
CA SER A 577 -17.35 -26.18 -3.02
C SER A 577 -17.80 -24.77 -3.43
N ARG A 578 -17.65 -23.83 -2.50
CA ARG A 578 -17.89 -22.40 -2.72
C ARG A 578 -16.72 -21.60 -2.13
N ILE A 579 -16.27 -20.59 -2.85
CA ILE A 579 -15.29 -19.63 -2.35
C ILE A 579 -16.05 -18.39 -1.93
N GLU A 580 -15.93 -18.01 -0.67
CA GLU A 580 -16.47 -16.77 -0.13
C GLU A 580 -15.36 -15.73 -0.02
N PHE A 581 -15.64 -14.52 -0.48
CA PHE A 581 -14.79 -13.35 -0.30
C PHE A 581 -15.51 -12.34 0.59
N THR A 582 -14.89 -11.98 1.70
CA THR A 582 -15.39 -11.00 2.66
C THR A 582 -14.50 -9.77 2.64
N GLY A 583 -15.10 -8.57 2.58
CA GLY A 583 -14.44 -7.29 2.71
C GLY A 583 -14.99 -6.50 3.90
N TRP A 584 -14.11 -5.77 4.60
CA TRP A 584 -14.48 -4.84 5.67
C TRP A 584 -14.12 -3.42 5.28
N TYR A 585 -15.01 -2.47 5.59
CA TYR A 585 -14.89 -1.07 5.16
C TYR A 585 -15.10 -0.08 6.32
N ASP A 586 -14.31 0.99 6.34
CA ASP A 586 -14.47 2.14 7.23
C ASP A 586 -14.91 3.38 6.43
N ASN A 587 -16.22 3.66 6.46
CA ASN A 587 -16.85 4.86 5.92
C ASN A 587 -17.08 5.94 7.00
N SER A 588 -16.31 5.93 8.09
CA SER A 588 -16.37 6.95 9.13
C SER A 588 -15.50 8.17 8.82
N ALA A 589 -15.76 9.27 9.52
CA ALA A 589 -14.92 10.48 9.46
C ALA A 589 -13.53 10.29 10.07
N LYS A 590 -13.28 9.17 10.77
CA LYS A 590 -11.95 8.84 11.31
C LYS A 590 -11.04 8.21 10.26
N ASN A 591 -11.59 7.68 9.17
CA ASN A 591 -10.79 7.15 8.08
C ASN A 591 -10.20 8.31 7.26
N PRO A 592 -8.88 8.52 7.30
CA PRO A 592 -8.22 9.61 6.57
C PRO A 592 -8.26 9.44 5.05
N TYR A 593 -8.51 8.21 4.57
CA TYR A 593 -8.66 7.88 3.17
C TYR A 593 -10.09 8.11 2.66
N ASN A 594 -11.06 8.36 3.55
CA ASN A 594 -12.45 8.51 3.17
C ASN A 594 -12.71 9.87 2.51
N PRO A 595 -13.10 9.91 1.22
CA PRO A 595 -13.36 11.16 0.52
C PRO A 595 -14.59 11.91 1.05
N ASP A 596 -15.60 11.18 1.54
CA ASP A 596 -16.85 11.74 2.04
C ASP A 596 -17.54 10.74 3.00
N PRO A 597 -17.45 10.94 4.32
CA PRO A 597 -18.04 10.03 5.31
C PRO A 597 -19.56 10.20 5.48
N THR A 598 -20.16 11.19 4.83
CA THR A 598 -21.59 11.50 4.97
C THR A 598 -22.47 10.77 3.94
N LYS A 599 -21.86 10.17 2.93
CA LYS A 599 -22.55 9.48 1.84
C LYS A 599 -22.61 7.98 2.04
N THR A 600 -23.70 7.38 1.57
CA THR A 600 -23.78 5.94 1.32
C THR A 600 -22.89 5.62 0.13
N VAL A 601 -22.12 4.54 0.22
CA VAL A 601 -21.17 4.13 -0.82
C VAL A 601 -21.68 2.88 -1.51
N HIS A 602 -21.57 2.85 -2.84
CA HIS A 602 -22.04 1.78 -3.70
C HIS A 602 -20.91 1.19 -4.54
N PHE A 603 -21.19 0.07 -5.21
CA PHE A 603 -20.24 -0.50 -6.16
C PHE A 603 -19.98 0.48 -7.32
N GLY A 604 -18.71 0.76 -7.60
CA GLY A 604 -18.35 1.61 -8.73
C GLY A 604 -16.86 1.56 -9.06
N PRO A 605 -16.48 2.00 -10.28
CA PRO A 605 -15.10 1.95 -10.75
C PRO A 605 -14.23 3.07 -10.20
N GLN A 606 -14.79 4.14 -9.61
CA GLN A 606 -13.98 5.26 -9.15
C GLN A 606 -13.43 5.00 -7.75
N THR A 607 -12.26 5.55 -7.46
CA THR A 607 -11.58 5.41 -6.18
C THR A 607 -12.41 5.91 -4.98
N TYR A 608 -13.37 6.82 -5.22
CA TYR A 608 -14.32 7.29 -4.21
C TYR A 608 -15.61 6.47 -4.10
N ASP A 609 -15.87 5.58 -5.07
CA ASP A 609 -16.83 4.47 -4.93
C ASP A 609 -16.17 3.33 -4.14
N GLU A 610 -16.80 2.16 -4.08
CA GLU A 610 -16.15 0.95 -3.56
C GLU A 610 -16.30 -0.27 -4.48
N MET A 611 -15.49 -1.30 -4.22
CA MET A 611 -15.65 -2.61 -4.82
C MET A 611 -15.54 -3.70 -3.77
N LEU A 612 -16.29 -4.79 -3.97
CA LEU A 612 -16.02 -6.08 -3.36
C LEU A 612 -15.64 -7.04 -4.48
N LEU A 613 -14.33 -7.17 -4.73
CA LEU A 613 -13.80 -7.98 -5.83
C LEU A 613 -12.55 -8.75 -5.40
N GLY A 614 -12.72 -10.04 -5.12
CA GLY A 614 -11.63 -10.93 -4.79
C GLY A 614 -11.24 -11.80 -5.97
N TYR A 615 -10.14 -11.51 -6.66
CA TYR A 615 -9.71 -12.33 -7.79
C TYR A 615 -9.04 -13.62 -7.34
N ILE A 616 -9.31 -14.70 -8.09
CA ILE A 616 -8.56 -15.95 -8.04
C ILE A 616 -7.99 -16.27 -9.42
N GLU A 617 -6.76 -16.77 -9.45
CA GLU A 617 -6.21 -17.48 -10.61
C GLU A 617 -6.32 -18.98 -10.35
N TYR A 618 -6.75 -19.75 -11.34
CA TYR A 618 -6.95 -21.19 -11.21
C TYR A 618 -6.67 -21.91 -12.54
N VAL A 619 -6.50 -23.22 -12.43
CA VAL A 619 -6.57 -24.17 -13.56
C VAL A 619 -7.70 -25.16 -13.27
N ALA A 620 -8.45 -25.54 -14.29
CA ALA A 620 -9.46 -26.59 -14.20
C ALA A 620 -8.90 -27.86 -14.87
N GLU A 621 -9.33 -29.03 -14.40
CA GLU A 621 -8.97 -30.32 -15.04
C GLU A 621 -9.67 -30.50 -16.41
N ASP A 622 -10.72 -29.72 -16.66
CA ASP A 622 -11.45 -29.64 -17.93
C ASP A 622 -11.55 -28.19 -18.44
N ASP A 623 -12.31 -27.96 -19.51
CA ASP A 623 -12.50 -26.63 -20.08
C ASP A 623 -13.40 -25.71 -19.23
N THR A 624 -13.81 -26.11 -18.02
CA THR A 624 -14.70 -25.34 -17.15
C THR A 624 -14.16 -23.94 -16.88
N THR A 625 -15.07 -22.97 -16.86
CA THR A 625 -14.82 -21.60 -16.42
C THR A 625 -15.69 -21.30 -15.21
N LEU A 626 -15.07 -20.77 -14.16
CA LEU A 626 -15.75 -20.23 -12.99
C LEU A 626 -16.33 -18.84 -13.30
N GLY A 627 -17.43 -18.46 -12.64
CA GLY A 627 -17.97 -17.09 -12.69
C GLY A 627 -19.24 -16.91 -13.54
N ARG A 628 -19.50 -15.67 -13.97
CA ARG A 628 -20.70 -15.32 -14.75
C ARG A 628 -20.64 -15.98 -16.12
N GLY A 629 -21.61 -16.86 -16.40
CA GLY A 629 -21.60 -17.66 -17.62
C GLY A 629 -20.89 -19.00 -17.45
N SER A 630 -20.57 -19.43 -16.23
CA SER A 630 -20.46 -20.87 -15.98
C SER A 630 -21.79 -21.47 -16.41
N ARG A 631 -21.80 -22.12 -17.58
CA ARG A 631 -22.78 -23.17 -17.81
C ARG A 631 -22.42 -24.19 -16.74
N LEU A 632 -23.11 -24.13 -15.60
CA LEU A 632 -23.37 -25.34 -14.86
C LEU A 632 -23.95 -26.27 -15.91
N GLN A 633 -23.14 -27.20 -16.42
CA GLN A 633 -23.65 -28.21 -17.33
C GLN A 633 -24.86 -28.85 -16.67
N GLY A 634 -25.86 -29.11 -17.51
CA GLY A 634 -27.12 -29.74 -17.18
C GLY A 634 -27.11 -30.63 -15.94
N GLY A 635 -28.10 -30.42 -15.06
CA GLY A 635 -28.32 -31.20 -13.84
C GLY A 635 -27.77 -30.59 -12.55
N LEU A 636 -26.58 -29.96 -12.56
CA LEU A 636 -25.96 -29.45 -11.31
C LEU A 636 -26.57 -28.12 -10.82
N ALA A 637 -26.96 -27.22 -11.73
CA ALA A 637 -27.70 -25.99 -11.37
C ALA A 637 -29.06 -26.30 -10.76
N VAL A 638 -29.76 -27.26 -11.38
CA VAL A 638 -31.03 -27.78 -10.90
C VAL A 638 -30.85 -28.35 -9.50
N GLU A 639 -29.83 -29.17 -9.29
CA GLU A 639 -29.57 -29.81 -8.01
C GLU A 639 -29.27 -28.81 -6.88
N LEU A 640 -28.49 -27.75 -7.15
CA LEU A 640 -28.21 -26.71 -6.15
C LEU A 640 -29.42 -25.83 -5.83
N ILE A 641 -30.28 -25.55 -6.81
CA ILE A 641 -31.53 -24.80 -6.61
C ILE A 641 -32.54 -25.67 -5.88
N PHE A 642 -32.64 -26.95 -6.25
CA PHE A 642 -33.53 -27.92 -5.64
C PHE A 642 -33.24 -28.07 -4.16
N ARG A 643 -31.99 -28.37 -3.76
CA ARG A 643 -31.58 -28.49 -2.36
C ARG A 643 -31.74 -27.19 -1.54
N ARG A 644 -31.87 -26.04 -2.19
CA ARG A 644 -32.14 -24.77 -1.51
C ARG A 644 -33.63 -24.57 -1.26
N LEU A 645 -34.46 -25.10 -2.16
CA LEU A 645 -35.90 -24.98 -2.07
C LEU A 645 -36.49 -26.08 -1.19
N ASP A 646 -35.94 -27.28 -1.23
CA ASP A 646 -36.26 -28.39 -0.33
C ASP A 646 -35.72 -28.06 1.07
N ARG A 647 -36.58 -27.51 1.95
CA ARG A 647 -36.15 -26.99 3.26
C ARG A 647 -36.23 -28.06 4.33
N ASN A 648 -37.05 -29.08 4.12
CA ASN A 648 -37.21 -30.20 5.03
C ASN A 648 -36.35 -31.42 4.65
N ASP A 649 -35.62 -31.35 3.53
CA ASP A 649 -34.69 -32.38 3.01
C ASP A 649 -35.41 -33.72 2.77
N ASP A 650 -36.68 -33.67 2.35
CA ASP A 650 -37.49 -34.85 2.06
C ASP A 650 -37.38 -35.33 0.60
N GLY A 651 -36.59 -34.62 -0.21
CA GLY A 651 -36.37 -34.93 -1.62
C GLY A 651 -37.47 -34.40 -2.55
N LYS A 652 -38.37 -33.55 -2.06
CA LYS A 652 -39.51 -33.01 -2.81
C LYS A 652 -39.75 -31.54 -2.48
N VAL A 653 -39.70 -30.67 -3.50
CA VAL A 653 -40.00 -29.24 -3.33
C VAL A 653 -41.50 -29.00 -3.46
N THR A 654 -42.13 -28.59 -2.36
CA THR A 654 -43.57 -28.25 -2.30
C THR A 654 -43.84 -26.77 -2.60
N ARG A 655 -45.13 -26.42 -2.79
CA ARG A 655 -45.57 -25.04 -3.03
C ARG A 655 -45.24 -24.12 -1.85
N GLU A 656 -45.41 -24.61 -0.64
CA GLU A 656 -45.10 -23.91 0.61
C GLU A 656 -43.62 -23.57 0.70
N GLU A 657 -42.76 -24.50 0.31
CA GLU A 657 -41.31 -24.33 0.33
C GLU A 657 -40.79 -23.39 -0.77
N ALA A 658 -41.33 -23.53 -1.98
CA ALA A 658 -40.98 -22.71 -3.12
C ALA A 658 -41.49 -21.26 -3.02
N GLY A 659 -42.62 -21.04 -2.33
CA GLY A 659 -43.26 -19.74 -2.16
C GLY A 659 -43.49 -19.02 -3.50
N ASN A 660 -42.99 -17.79 -3.63
CA ASN A 660 -43.12 -16.99 -4.86
C ASN A 660 -42.45 -17.64 -6.09
N ASN A 661 -41.53 -18.59 -5.89
CA ASN A 661 -40.88 -19.30 -7.00
C ASN A 661 -41.74 -20.41 -7.59
N TRP A 662 -42.82 -20.85 -6.91
CA TRP A 662 -43.66 -21.97 -7.35
C TRP A 662 -44.17 -21.78 -8.78
N SER A 663 -44.70 -20.60 -9.11
CA SER A 663 -45.20 -20.26 -10.45
C SER A 663 -44.17 -20.44 -11.58
N ARG A 664 -42.87 -20.38 -11.25
CA ARG A 664 -41.77 -20.53 -12.22
C ARG A 664 -41.33 -21.98 -12.39
N ILE A 665 -41.58 -22.83 -11.39
CA ILE A 665 -41.08 -24.21 -11.36
C ILE A 665 -42.19 -25.26 -11.51
N GLN A 666 -43.46 -24.91 -11.26
CA GLN A 666 -44.61 -25.83 -11.28
C GLN A 666 -44.73 -26.66 -12.56
N SER A 667 -44.21 -26.16 -13.69
CA SER A 667 -44.22 -26.92 -14.96
C SER A 667 -43.30 -28.16 -14.97
N ALA A 668 -42.51 -28.36 -13.91
CA ALA A 668 -41.71 -29.56 -13.68
C ALA A 668 -42.45 -30.63 -12.87
N ASP A 669 -43.55 -30.31 -12.19
CA ASP A 669 -44.42 -31.31 -11.57
C ASP A 669 -45.15 -32.05 -12.69
N THR A 670 -44.64 -33.20 -13.11
CA THR A 670 -45.12 -33.92 -14.30
C THR A 670 -46.17 -34.96 -13.98
N ASN A 671 -46.25 -35.36 -12.72
CA ASN A 671 -47.23 -36.30 -12.21
C ASN A 671 -48.39 -35.61 -11.47
N ASP A 672 -48.39 -34.27 -11.40
CA ASP A 672 -49.38 -33.41 -10.75
C ASP A 672 -49.64 -33.80 -9.28
N ASP A 673 -48.59 -34.26 -8.58
CA ASP A 673 -48.69 -34.77 -7.21
C ASP A 673 -48.48 -33.68 -6.14
N GLY A 674 -48.28 -32.43 -6.57
CA GLY A 674 -48.17 -31.26 -5.71
C GLY A 674 -46.77 -30.98 -5.18
N GLY A 675 -45.73 -31.70 -5.64
CA GLY A 675 -44.36 -31.31 -5.39
C GLY A 675 -43.37 -31.87 -6.40
N ILE A 676 -42.28 -31.13 -6.60
CA ILE A 676 -41.33 -31.42 -7.66
C ILE A 676 -40.20 -32.27 -7.08
N THR A 677 -39.92 -33.42 -7.66
CA THR A 677 -38.77 -34.26 -7.30
C THR A 677 -37.49 -33.83 -8.03
N MET A 678 -36.32 -34.27 -7.55
CA MET A 678 -35.03 -33.97 -8.19
C MET A 678 -34.99 -34.43 -9.65
N ASP A 679 -35.56 -35.61 -9.93
CA ASP A 679 -35.57 -36.20 -11.28
C ASP A 679 -36.47 -35.40 -12.22
N GLU A 680 -37.61 -34.94 -11.74
CA GLU A 680 -38.51 -34.06 -12.48
C GLU A 680 -37.89 -32.69 -12.76
N ALA A 681 -37.23 -32.11 -11.75
CA ALA A 681 -36.50 -30.87 -11.91
C ALA A 681 -35.36 -31.03 -12.94
N LYS A 682 -34.63 -32.16 -12.91
CA LYS A 682 -33.53 -32.46 -13.85
C LYS A 682 -34.07 -32.73 -15.26
N ALA A 683 -35.18 -33.45 -15.39
CA ALA A 683 -35.81 -33.70 -16.68
C ALA A 683 -36.30 -32.39 -17.33
N LYS A 684 -36.84 -31.47 -16.54
CA LYS A 684 -37.41 -30.21 -17.04
C LYS A 684 -36.37 -29.11 -17.29
N PHE A 685 -35.43 -28.94 -16.37
CA PHE A 685 -34.51 -27.80 -16.34
C PHE A 685 -33.04 -28.21 -16.54
N GLY A 686 -32.75 -29.51 -16.59
CA GLY A 686 -31.38 -30.02 -16.68
C GLY A 686 -30.79 -30.04 -18.09
N SER A 687 -31.49 -29.59 -19.12
CA SER A 687 -31.02 -29.58 -20.51
C SER A 687 -30.87 -28.18 -21.14
N GLN A 688 -31.11 -27.11 -20.37
CA GLN A 688 -31.02 -25.71 -20.84
C GLN A 688 -29.74 -25.00 -20.42
#